data_AF-A0A7Y9JKA8-F1
#
_entry.id   AF-A0A7Y9JKA8-F1
#
_cell.length_a   1.000
_cell.length_b   1.000
_cell.length_c   1.000
_cell.angle_alpha   90.00
_cell.angle_beta   90.00
_cell.angle_gamma   90.00
#
_symmetry.space_group_name_H-M   'P 1'
#
loop_
_entity.id
_entity.type
_entity.pdbx_description
1 polymer ?
#
loop_
_entity_poly.entity_id
_entity_poly.type
_entity_poly.pdbx_seq_one_letter_code
_entity_poly.pdbx_strand_id
1 'polypeptide(L)'
;MLGELPGEVASLDTPAILTVRRVVDDYLARSLILWRDVRSQQGPGRRGGEAAAGDPRELTDDEAVRASSTGANGEVIAVSGEAGTGKTHLLNTLIHRLRHPPPGAAIPRKIIYLSAQASDFGTLYRASFITRFHPDELKDVALGYYADVVAERLRIDFPHLAEQAAALEGRDPGLDPRTVARQAGLAARVPRQLQERLWQVTGNKQFGTAFALLADVQLALAVMDWLASGAPPDARLQEQGITGALSTNAQMLDCMGALTSLYGRQGLHFALVIDDIEKLLGRPDPLLPDMANTADTLKSFHKLLRTFVESGGLLVLGGLPEYLDQLPKDVKSRIRTRISPSPLDGGQIAEYVRLRQGGVLEPFEQSACDAIHRLTGGSPRQVVRLCYRSFQVTVPPARVDAPAVHTAARQENLGYVVSLDDLLSNVSEILNGRGWPAETSYPLLPERERPDFWIPMPPGQDRAGCAIVVSAPLVQADEAESLIGRVRAIRSNSPKRRVVVVTGFLSEEIRPSLTQACGAPPIVYLADRFNDVLTARLDELNREIIGPRAGPAASDDDIAVMHDSMERIRRQVTASHDHLLNLQSQVEQIRQQADRQLQAIRRDLAHPPAGPAGAAAEPEPPGRGLPDAVVRVFARARESLAAIDDVDAYIGRSFDLSRDDAATAGAMLGYRLRRYEIFEAIGVSVVLRRLVASFEESVAGWLAGVRSRPGPTADDRARLDRLCEAFDASYDAVPLSALSQLGSLSDDAVPGLSGSVAQVAIVDSLGGLSGSVKRNVLSAADDAAGGSGPPPGAVPGPSPA
;
A
#
# COMPACT_ATOMS: atom_id res chain seq x y z
N MET A 1 -9.97 -18.49 -4.28
CA MET A 1 -11.34 -17.94 -4.10
C MET A 1 -11.54 -17.09 -2.83
N LEU A 2 -10.51 -16.75 -2.04
CA LEU A 2 -10.57 -15.67 -1.03
C LEU A 2 -9.24 -14.88 -1.04
N GLY A 3 -8.83 -14.46 -2.25
CA GLY A 3 -7.64 -13.63 -2.48
C GLY A 3 -8.02 -12.44 -3.35
N GLU A 4 -7.77 -11.25 -2.81
CA GLU A 4 -7.87 -9.90 -3.39
C GLU A 4 -9.22 -9.45 -3.97
N LEU A 5 -9.55 -8.17 -3.74
CA LEU A 5 -10.88 -7.56 -3.90
C LEU A 5 -11.12 -7.11 -5.35
N PRO A 6 -12.03 -7.74 -6.12
CA PRO A 6 -12.46 -7.22 -7.42
C PRO A 6 -13.72 -6.35 -7.28
N GLY A 7 -13.70 -5.18 -7.94
CA GLY A 7 -14.81 -4.53 -8.66
C GLY A 7 -16.03 -3.99 -7.92
N GLU A 8 -16.61 -4.76 -7.00
CA GLU A 8 -17.72 -4.37 -6.15
C GLU A 8 -17.44 -4.97 -4.78
N VAL A 9 -16.80 -4.20 -3.90
CA VAL A 9 -16.74 -4.62 -2.50
C VAL A 9 -18.18 -4.60 -2.02
N ALA A 10 -18.77 -5.79 -1.88
CA ALA A 10 -19.87 -6.03 -0.97
C ALA A 10 -19.36 -5.66 0.43
N SER A 11 -19.29 -4.35 0.69
CA SER A 11 -18.79 -3.79 1.92
C SER A 11 -19.94 -3.86 2.88
N LEU A 12 -19.73 -4.52 4.01
CA LEU A 12 -20.58 -4.34 5.17
C LEU A 12 -20.89 -2.86 5.36
N ASP A 13 -22.17 -2.50 5.40
CA ASP A 13 -22.61 -1.13 5.66
C ASP A 13 -22.47 -0.81 7.16
N THR A 14 -21.23 -0.81 7.63
CA THR A 14 -20.93 -0.39 9.00
C THR A 14 -21.24 1.11 9.16
N PRO A 15 -21.57 1.58 10.37
CA PRO A 15 -21.81 3.00 10.62
C PRO A 15 -20.65 3.91 10.17
N ALA A 16 -19.40 3.41 10.28
CA ALA A 16 -18.21 4.12 9.80
C ALA A 16 -18.18 4.25 8.27
N ILE A 17 -18.49 3.17 7.53
CA ILE A 17 -18.56 3.18 6.07
C ILE A 17 -19.69 4.08 5.57
N LEU A 18 -20.86 4.01 6.19
CA LEU A 18 -21.99 4.88 5.85
C LEU A 18 -21.66 6.35 6.11
N THR A 19 -20.97 6.66 7.20
CA THR A 19 -20.51 8.02 7.51
C THR A 19 -19.51 8.52 6.47
N VAL A 20 -18.53 7.68 6.09
CA VAL A 20 -17.57 8.02 5.02
C VAL A 20 -18.30 8.31 3.71
N ARG A 21 -19.21 7.42 3.28
CA ARG A 21 -19.96 7.62 2.04
C ARG A 21 -20.72 8.94 2.05
N ARG A 22 -21.46 9.22 3.12
CA ARG A 22 -22.21 10.48 3.26
C ARG A 22 -21.29 11.70 3.17
N VAL A 23 -20.18 11.72 3.91
CA VAL A 23 -19.29 12.89 3.94
C VAL A 23 -18.59 13.10 2.60
N VAL A 24 -18.22 12.03 1.91
CA VAL A 24 -17.66 12.11 0.56
C VAL A 24 -18.71 12.60 -0.43
N ASP A 25 -19.92 12.05 -0.39
CA ASP A 25 -21.00 12.47 -1.28
C ASP A 25 -21.37 13.95 -1.04
N ASP A 26 -21.43 14.39 0.22
CA ASP A 26 -21.64 15.79 0.59
C ASP A 26 -20.50 16.69 0.10
N TYR A 27 -19.24 16.20 0.11
CA TYR A 27 -18.10 16.92 -0.43
C TYR A 27 -18.21 17.10 -1.96
N LEU A 28 -18.58 16.04 -2.67
CA LEU A 28 -18.67 16.02 -4.13
C LEU A 28 -19.91 16.73 -4.67
N ALA A 29 -20.96 16.87 -3.86
CA ALA A 29 -22.15 17.64 -4.21
C ALA A 29 -21.97 19.17 -4.04
N ARG A 30 -20.90 19.62 -3.38
CA ARG A 30 -20.66 21.06 -3.15
C ARG A 30 -20.11 21.72 -4.41
N SER A 31 -20.78 22.77 -4.86
CA SER A 31 -20.19 23.70 -5.83
C SER A 31 -18.98 24.40 -5.21
N LEU A 32 -17.83 24.29 -5.85
CA LEU A 32 -16.62 25.01 -5.45
C LEU A 32 -16.71 26.47 -5.90
N ILE A 33 -16.29 27.38 -5.02
CA ILE A 33 -16.26 28.81 -5.33
C ILE A 33 -15.06 29.08 -6.23
N LEU A 34 -15.34 29.51 -7.45
CA LEU A 34 -14.31 29.97 -8.38
C LEU A 34 -13.71 31.27 -7.85
N TRP A 35 -12.40 31.44 -8.03
CA TRP A 35 -11.73 32.68 -7.63
C TRP A 35 -12.44 33.93 -8.19
N ARG A 36 -12.97 33.87 -9.42
CA ARG A 36 -13.61 35.01 -10.09
C ARG A 36 -14.84 35.53 -9.35
N ASP A 37 -15.55 34.63 -8.67
CA ASP A 37 -16.78 34.97 -7.94
C ASP A 37 -16.44 35.69 -6.62
N VAL A 38 -15.33 35.33 -5.98
CA VAL A 38 -14.84 35.99 -4.75
C VAL A 38 -14.57 37.48 -4.99
N ARG A 39 -13.99 37.84 -6.13
CA ARG A 39 -13.69 39.25 -6.46
C ARG A 39 -14.94 40.04 -6.80
N SER A 40 -15.93 39.42 -7.46
CA SER A 40 -17.20 40.09 -7.80
C SER A 40 -17.97 40.56 -6.55
N GLN A 41 -17.87 39.80 -5.45
CA GLN A 41 -18.47 40.16 -4.16
C GLN A 41 -17.73 41.29 -3.42
N GLN A 42 -16.49 41.57 -3.79
CA GLN A 42 -15.67 42.65 -3.21
C GLN A 42 -15.80 44.00 -3.96
N GLY A 43 -16.81 44.17 -4.82
CA GLY A 43 -17.06 45.38 -5.61
C GLY A 43 -17.19 46.69 -4.79
N PRO A 44 -17.06 47.86 -5.45
CA PRO A 44 -16.53 49.12 -4.89
C PRO A 44 -17.42 49.87 -3.87
N GLY A 45 -18.55 49.29 -3.45
CA GLY A 45 -19.56 49.94 -2.60
C GLY A 45 -19.25 50.00 -1.10
N ARG A 46 -18.10 49.49 -0.64
CA ARG A 46 -17.71 49.48 0.79
C ARG A 46 -16.57 50.47 1.13
N ARG A 47 -16.38 51.51 0.33
CA ARG A 47 -15.58 52.70 0.73
C ARG A 47 -16.50 53.71 1.44
N GLY A 48 -16.83 53.42 2.70
CA GLY A 48 -17.64 54.28 3.55
C GLY A 48 -17.33 54.00 5.01
N GLY A 49 -16.13 54.39 5.44
CA GLY A 49 -15.66 54.26 6.82
C GLY A 49 -14.15 54.48 6.86
N GLU A 50 -13.73 55.62 7.41
CA GLU A 50 -12.33 56.00 7.62
C GLU A 50 -11.58 54.94 8.42
N ALA A 51 -10.85 54.09 7.72
CA ALA A 51 -9.69 53.38 8.24
C ALA A 51 -8.56 53.62 7.25
N ALA A 52 -7.42 54.11 7.76
CA ALA A 52 -6.28 54.60 7.00
C ALA A 52 -5.90 53.67 5.83
N ALA A 53 -5.81 54.26 4.63
CA ALA A 53 -5.33 53.59 3.44
C ALA A 53 -3.82 53.31 3.58
N GLY A 54 -3.48 52.13 4.13
CA GLY A 54 -2.16 51.53 3.97
C GLY A 54 -1.96 51.04 2.54
N ASP A 55 -0.73 51.17 2.04
CA ASP A 55 -0.30 50.68 0.73
C ASP A 55 -0.64 49.17 0.59
N PRO A 56 -1.30 48.71 -0.50
CA PRO A 56 -1.59 47.30 -0.74
C PRO A 56 -0.36 46.38 -0.83
N ARG A 57 0.86 46.94 -0.69
CA ARG A 57 2.13 46.21 -0.56
C ARG A 57 2.46 45.75 0.86
N GLU A 58 1.71 46.17 1.88
CA GLU A 58 1.94 45.84 3.30
C GLU A 58 0.83 45.00 3.94
N LEU A 59 -0.02 44.35 3.14
CA LEU A 59 -0.94 43.34 3.67
C LEU A 59 -0.13 42.13 4.14
N THR A 60 -0.19 41.83 5.44
CA THR A 60 0.39 40.61 5.99
C THR A 60 -0.29 39.38 5.36
N ASP A 61 0.45 38.27 5.18
CA ASP A 61 -0.05 37.05 4.53
C ASP A 61 -1.39 36.56 5.11
N ASP A 62 -1.65 36.82 6.39
CA ASP A 62 -2.89 36.45 7.07
C ASP A 62 -4.10 37.35 6.73
N GLU A 63 -3.90 38.60 6.31
CA GLU A 63 -4.99 39.53 5.95
C GLU A 63 -5.48 39.33 4.51
N ALA A 64 -4.56 39.06 3.57
CA ALA A 64 -4.91 38.68 2.20
C ALA A 64 -5.70 37.35 2.15
N VAL A 65 -5.37 36.42 3.05
CA VAL A 65 -6.06 35.13 3.21
C VAL A 65 -7.43 35.31 3.89
N ARG A 66 -7.56 36.18 4.90
CA ARG A 66 -8.86 36.44 5.56
C ARG A 66 -9.87 37.18 4.68
N ALA A 67 -9.42 38.07 3.79
CA ALA A 67 -10.31 38.75 2.86
C ALA A 67 -10.94 37.78 1.84
N SER A 68 -10.35 36.59 1.64
CA SER A 68 -10.72 35.63 0.58
C SER A 68 -11.41 34.35 1.10
N SER A 69 -11.77 34.28 2.38
CA SER A 69 -12.24 33.06 3.08
C SER A 69 -13.76 32.95 3.30
N THR A 70 -14.57 33.91 2.87
CA THR A 70 -16.03 33.94 3.12
C THR A 70 -16.88 32.96 2.29
N GLY A 71 -16.34 31.81 1.87
CA GLY A 71 -17.16 30.79 1.19
C GLY A 71 -16.53 29.46 0.82
N ALA A 72 -15.32 29.12 1.28
CA ALA A 72 -14.72 27.83 0.93
C ALA A 72 -15.15 26.69 1.88
N ASN A 73 -15.73 25.64 1.30
CA ASN A 73 -16.34 24.49 1.99
C ASN A 73 -15.48 23.22 1.91
N GLY A 74 -14.15 23.35 2.06
CA GLY A 74 -13.29 22.18 2.15
C GLY A 74 -13.56 21.36 3.41
N GLU A 75 -13.08 20.12 3.41
CA GLU A 75 -13.37 19.13 4.46
C GLU A 75 -12.07 18.51 4.96
N VAL A 76 -11.90 18.44 6.28
CA VAL A 76 -10.83 17.65 6.89
C VAL A 76 -11.47 16.54 7.71
N ILE A 77 -11.18 15.30 7.33
CA ILE A 77 -11.66 14.08 7.98
C ILE A 77 -10.48 13.44 8.71
N ALA A 78 -10.72 13.01 9.94
CA ALA A 78 -9.76 12.16 10.63
C ALA A 78 -10.35 10.76 10.83
N VAL A 79 -9.59 9.76 10.41
CA VAL A 79 -9.90 8.34 10.58
C VAL A 79 -8.95 7.77 11.62
N SER A 80 -9.47 7.38 12.78
CA SER A 80 -8.64 6.87 13.87
C SER A 80 -9.17 5.61 14.52
N GLY A 81 -8.26 4.73 14.87
CA GLY A 81 -8.55 3.45 15.48
C GLY A 81 -7.28 2.67 15.76
N GLU A 82 -7.38 1.63 16.57
CA GLU A 82 -6.23 0.78 16.91
C GLU A 82 -5.71 -0.01 15.70
N ALA A 83 -4.56 -0.65 15.85
CA ALA A 83 -4.00 -1.51 14.81
C ALA A 83 -4.98 -2.65 14.47
N GLY A 84 -5.24 -2.87 13.18
CA GLY A 84 -6.12 -3.95 12.72
C GLY A 84 -7.61 -3.63 12.69
N THR A 85 -8.06 -2.48 13.20
CA THR A 85 -9.48 -2.05 13.21
C THR A 85 -10.09 -1.73 11.84
N GLY A 86 -9.32 -1.84 10.75
CA GLY A 86 -9.82 -1.59 9.39
C GLY A 86 -9.67 -0.15 8.89
N LYS A 87 -8.85 0.70 9.53
CA LYS A 87 -8.56 2.07 9.07
C LYS A 87 -8.21 2.14 7.58
N THR A 88 -7.20 1.40 7.14
CA THR A 88 -6.76 1.38 5.74
C THR A 88 -7.87 0.89 4.79
N HIS A 89 -8.71 -0.05 5.24
CA HIS A 89 -9.88 -0.47 4.45
C HIS A 89 -10.91 0.67 4.31
N LEU A 90 -11.15 1.43 5.38
CA LEU A 90 -12.03 2.59 5.36
C LEU A 90 -11.48 3.72 4.47
N LEU A 91 -10.17 3.97 4.50
CA LEU A 91 -9.49 4.90 3.59
C LEU A 91 -9.61 4.45 2.13
N ASN A 92 -9.42 3.15 1.86
CA ASN A 92 -9.60 2.60 0.52
C ASN A 92 -11.06 2.71 0.05
N THR A 93 -12.02 2.54 0.95
CA THR A 93 -13.46 2.73 0.65
C THR A 93 -13.74 4.20 0.30
N LEU A 94 -13.13 5.14 1.02
CA LEU A 94 -13.21 6.57 0.73
C LEU A 94 -12.62 6.88 -0.65
N ILE A 95 -11.42 6.37 -0.95
CA ILE A 95 -10.76 6.57 -2.25
C ILE A 95 -11.59 5.96 -3.38
N HIS A 96 -12.12 4.76 -3.19
CA HIS A 96 -13.00 4.11 -4.15
C HIS A 96 -14.24 4.97 -4.42
N ARG A 97 -14.88 5.49 -3.38
CA ARG A 97 -16.04 6.38 -3.53
C ARG A 97 -15.71 7.68 -4.25
N LEU A 98 -14.53 8.27 -3.99
CA LEU A 98 -14.06 9.44 -4.72
C LEU A 98 -13.79 9.16 -6.20
N ARG A 99 -13.30 7.96 -6.55
CA ARG A 99 -13.06 7.53 -7.94
C ARG A 99 -14.34 7.14 -8.68
N HIS A 100 -15.34 6.68 -7.94
CA HIS A 100 -16.62 6.22 -8.47
C HIS A 100 -17.77 7.00 -7.79
N PRO A 101 -17.86 8.30 -8.07
CA PRO A 101 -18.86 9.16 -7.46
C PRO A 101 -20.26 8.81 -7.98
N PRO A 102 -21.33 9.13 -7.22
CA PRO A 102 -22.69 8.88 -7.67
C PRO A 102 -23.03 9.70 -8.93
N PRO A 103 -23.98 9.24 -9.77
CA PRO A 103 -24.38 9.96 -10.97
C PRO A 103 -24.77 11.41 -10.66
N GLY A 104 -24.18 12.37 -11.40
CA GLY A 104 -24.44 13.80 -11.23
C GLY A 104 -23.58 14.51 -10.18
N ALA A 105 -22.76 13.80 -9.41
CA ALA A 105 -21.77 14.42 -8.53
C ALA A 105 -20.50 14.83 -9.29
N ALA A 106 -19.77 15.80 -8.74
CA ALA A 106 -18.49 16.21 -9.32
C ALA A 106 -17.48 15.07 -9.23
N ILE A 107 -16.64 14.92 -10.27
CA ILE A 107 -15.53 13.98 -10.26
C ILE A 107 -14.29 14.72 -9.78
N PRO A 108 -13.61 14.27 -8.71
CA PRO A 108 -12.32 14.81 -8.31
C PRO A 108 -11.33 14.79 -9.46
N ARG A 109 -10.73 15.94 -9.75
CA ARG A 109 -9.68 16.01 -10.77
C ARG A 109 -8.45 15.22 -10.33
N LYS A 110 -8.16 15.23 -9.03
CA LYS A 110 -6.99 14.54 -8.48
C LYS A 110 -7.28 13.96 -7.10
N ILE A 111 -6.86 12.71 -6.92
CA ILE A 111 -6.92 11.97 -5.65
C ILE A 111 -5.53 11.41 -5.39
N ILE A 112 -4.91 11.78 -4.28
CA ILE A 112 -3.59 11.32 -3.89
C ILE A 112 -3.67 10.57 -2.58
N TYR A 113 -3.15 9.35 -2.56
CA TYR A 113 -3.00 8.54 -1.36
C TYR A 113 -1.51 8.43 -1.01
N LEU A 114 -1.18 8.80 0.23
CA LEU A 114 0.15 8.75 0.79
C LEU A 114 0.14 7.81 2.00
N SER A 115 0.94 6.75 1.95
CA SER A 115 1.22 5.93 3.14
C SER A 115 2.51 6.46 3.76
N ALA A 116 2.45 6.85 5.04
CA ALA A 116 3.61 7.32 5.78
C ALA A 116 4.58 6.18 6.14
N GLN A 117 5.11 5.46 5.16
CA GLN A 117 6.23 4.54 5.40
C GLN A 117 7.54 5.32 5.63
N ALA A 118 7.60 6.58 5.19
CA ALA A 118 8.72 7.48 5.43
C ALA A 118 8.73 8.02 6.87
N SER A 119 9.93 8.31 7.38
CA SER A 119 10.15 8.94 8.69
C SER A 119 9.90 10.44 8.71
N ASP A 120 9.79 11.09 7.54
CA ASP A 120 9.68 12.54 7.42
C ASP A 120 8.83 12.96 6.20
N PHE A 121 8.28 14.19 6.26
CA PHE A 121 7.47 14.76 5.18
C PHE A 121 8.24 15.01 3.89
N GLY A 122 9.54 15.26 3.96
CA GLY A 122 10.33 15.57 2.78
C GLY A 122 10.49 14.36 1.87
N THR A 123 10.83 13.21 2.47
CA THR A 123 10.88 11.93 1.79
C THR A 123 9.50 11.54 1.24
N LEU A 124 8.43 11.71 2.04
CA LEU A 124 7.06 11.44 1.59
C LEU A 124 6.68 12.31 0.38
N TYR A 125 6.99 13.60 0.44
CA TYR A 125 6.66 14.55 -0.61
C TYR A 125 7.36 14.19 -1.92
N ARG A 126 8.69 13.98 -1.88
CA ARG A 126 9.51 13.71 -3.07
C ARG A 126 9.24 12.33 -3.67
N ALA A 127 9.13 11.30 -2.84
CA ALA A 127 8.95 9.94 -3.33
C ALA A 127 7.50 9.67 -3.77
N SER A 128 6.51 10.21 -3.04
CA SER A 128 5.12 9.74 -3.16
C SER A 128 4.11 10.80 -3.56
N PHE A 129 4.33 12.09 -3.28
CA PHE A 129 3.35 13.14 -3.58
C PHE A 129 3.60 13.80 -4.93
N ILE A 130 4.76 14.45 -5.12
CA ILE A 130 5.03 15.24 -6.33
C ILE A 130 5.11 14.35 -7.58
N THR A 131 5.54 13.10 -7.41
CA THR A 131 5.59 12.09 -8.47
C THR A 131 4.21 11.76 -9.03
N ARG A 132 3.12 12.06 -8.32
CA ARG A 132 1.75 11.86 -8.79
C ARG A 132 1.25 12.95 -9.73
N PHE A 133 1.98 14.06 -9.87
CA PHE A 133 1.62 15.14 -10.79
C PHE A 133 2.37 14.99 -12.10
N HIS A 134 1.62 15.09 -13.20
CA HIS A 134 2.20 15.16 -14.54
C HIS A 134 2.39 16.62 -14.95
N PRO A 135 3.47 16.97 -15.69
CA PRO A 135 3.66 18.33 -16.19
C PRO A 135 2.44 18.86 -16.97
N ASP A 136 1.85 18.02 -17.82
CA ASP A 136 0.68 18.42 -18.63
C ASP A 136 -0.56 18.72 -17.79
N GLU A 137 -0.79 17.93 -16.74
CA GLU A 137 -1.94 18.16 -15.85
C GLU A 137 -1.82 19.51 -15.15
N LEU A 138 -0.65 19.85 -14.63
CA LEU A 138 -0.43 21.14 -13.97
C LEU A 138 -0.42 22.29 -14.99
N LYS A 139 0.07 22.05 -16.20
CA LYS A 139 -0.01 23.00 -17.31
C LYS A 139 -1.46 23.29 -17.68
N ASP A 140 -2.34 22.30 -17.73
CA ASP A 140 -3.77 22.49 -18.02
C ASP A 140 -4.45 23.35 -16.96
N VAL A 141 -4.14 23.11 -15.69
CA VAL A 141 -4.64 23.95 -14.59
C VAL A 141 -4.10 25.38 -14.72
N ALA A 142 -2.80 25.56 -14.97
CA ALA A 142 -2.21 26.87 -15.20
C ALA A 142 -2.82 27.59 -16.42
N LEU A 143 -3.13 26.85 -17.50
CA LEU A 143 -3.82 27.35 -18.68
C LEU A 143 -5.26 27.79 -18.38
N GLY A 144 -5.95 27.11 -17.46
CA GLY A 144 -7.24 27.55 -16.95
C GLY A 144 -7.15 28.94 -16.31
N TYR A 145 -6.15 29.20 -15.48
CA TYR A 145 -5.90 30.55 -14.95
C TYR A 145 -5.51 31.56 -16.03
N TYR A 146 -4.72 31.15 -17.02
CA TYR A 146 -4.39 32.01 -18.16
C TYR A 146 -5.66 32.44 -18.90
N ALA A 147 -6.56 31.49 -19.18
CA ALA A 147 -7.86 31.75 -19.81
C ALA A 147 -8.72 32.72 -19.00
N ASP A 148 -8.75 32.59 -17.68
CA ASP A 148 -9.49 33.52 -16.81
C ASP A 148 -8.93 34.95 -16.87
N VAL A 149 -7.61 35.10 -16.90
CA VAL A 149 -6.95 36.40 -17.02
C VAL A 149 -7.22 37.02 -18.39
N VAL A 150 -7.17 36.22 -19.47
CA VAL A 150 -7.51 36.68 -20.82
C VAL A 150 -8.96 37.11 -20.89
N ALA A 151 -9.90 36.30 -20.38
CA ALA A 151 -11.33 36.64 -20.38
C ALA A 151 -11.62 37.91 -19.57
N GLU A 152 -11.02 38.07 -18.39
CA GLU A 152 -11.14 39.29 -17.58
C GLU A 152 -10.65 40.52 -18.36
N ARG A 153 -9.55 40.41 -19.09
CA ARG A 153 -9.01 41.49 -19.92
C ARG A 153 -9.84 41.79 -21.14
N LEU A 154 -10.31 40.78 -21.86
CA LEU A 154 -11.22 40.97 -22.98
C LEU A 154 -12.47 41.72 -22.53
N ARG A 155 -13.03 41.39 -21.36
CA ARG A 155 -14.21 42.08 -20.82
C ARG A 155 -13.96 43.56 -20.50
N ILE A 156 -12.79 43.88 -19.96
CA ILE A 156 -12.43 45.25 -19.55
C ILE A 156 -11.99 46.09 -20.74
N ASP A 157 -11.06 45.59 -21.54
CA ASP A 157 -10.39 46.34 -22.60
C ASP A 157 -11.17 46.28 -23.93
N PHE A 158 -11.95 45.22 -24.17
CA PHE A 158 -12.66 44.95 -25.44
C PHE A 158 -14.10 44.44 -25.23
N PRO A 159 -15.04 45.26 -24.77
CA PRO A 159 -16.42 44.81 -24.47
C PRO A 159 -17.16 44.14 -25.63
N HIS A 160 -16.77 44.42 -26.88
CA HIS A 160 -17.33 43.78 -28.08
C HIS A 160 -16.93 42.30 -28.22
N LEU A 161 -15.91 41.83 -27.49
CA LEU A 161 -15.48 40.43 -27.43
C LEU A 161 -16.02 39.71 -26.19
N ALA A 162 -17.10 40.21 -25.57
CA ALA A 162 -17.70 39.62 -24.37
C ALA A 162 -18.13 38.15 -24.56
N GLU A 163 -18.61 37.78 -25.75
CA GLU A 163 -18.96 36.39 -26.05
C GLU A 163 -17.74 35.46 -26.06
N GLN A 164 -16.61 35.90 -26.64
CA GLN A 164 -15.36 35.15 -26.59
C GLN A 164 -14.81 35.04 -25.17
N ALA A 165 -14.94 36.11 -24.36
CA ALA A 165 -14.59 36.07 -22.95
C ALA A 165 -15.44 35.05 -22.17
N ALA A 166 -16.76 35.01 -22.42
CA ALA A 166 -17.67 34.04 -21.82
C ALA A 166 -17.35 32.59 -22.26
N ALA A 167 -16.97 32.39 -23.52
CA ALA A 167 -16.59 31.08 -24.04
C ALA A 167 -15.27 30.56 -23.41
N LEU A 168 -14.27 31.44 -23.22
CA LEU A 168 -13.03 31.11 -22.50
C LEU A 168 -13.29 30.79 -21.01
N GLU A 169 -14.22 31.51 -20.39
CA GLU A 169 -14.67 31.27 -19.01
C GLU A 169 -15.45 29.96 -18.85
N GLY A 170 -16.18 29.56 -19.90
CA GLY A 170 -16.88 28.28 -20.01
C GLY A 170 -15.98 27.12 -20.44
N ARG A 171 -14.69 27.37 -20.69
CA ARG A 171 -13.70 26.37 -21.14
C ARG A 171 -14.08 25.69 -22.45
N ASP A 172 -14.57 26.47 -23.41
CA ASP A 172 -14.84 25.96 -24.76
C ASP A 172 -13.57 25.35 -25.38
N PRO A 173 -13.54 24.04 -25.68
CA PRO A 173 -12.36 23.37 -26.25
C PRO A 173 -11.99 23.89 -27.64
N GLY A 174 -12.90 24.58 -28.34
CA GLY A 174 -12.62 25.19 -29.64
C GLY A 174 -11.79 26.48 -29.58
N LEU A 175 -11.58 27.05 -28.40
CA LEU A 175 -10.88 28.32 -28.21
C LEU A 175 -9.59 28.15 -27.42
N ASP A 176 -8.45 28.29 -28.09
CA ASP A 176 -7.16 28.37 -27.42
C ASP A 176 -6.95 29.79 -26.81
N PRO A 177 -6.83 29.91 -25.47
CA PRO A 177 -6.62 31.19 -24.80
C PRO A 177 -5.41 31.97 -25.30
N ARG A 178 -4.34 31.29 -25.73
CA ARG A 178 -3.11 31.93 -26.21
C ARG A 178 -3.32 32.56 -27.58
N THR A 179 -4.04 31.87 -28.45
CA THR A 179 -4.38 32.37 -29.77
C THR A 179 -5.28 33.59 -29.67
N VAL A 180 -6.28 33.57 -28.78
CA VAL A 180 -7.13 34.74 -28.51
C VAL A 180 -6.30 35.91 -27.93
N ALA A 181 -5.42 35.65 -26.96
CA ALA A 181 -4.56 36.68 -26.39
C ALA A 181 -3.61 37.32 -27.42
N ARG A 182 -3.10 36.53 -28.38
CA ARG A 182 -2.27 37.04 -29.48
C ARG A 182 -3.08 37.91 -30.44
N GLN A 183 -4.26 37.45 -30.86
CA GLN A 183 -5.14 38.19 -31.76
C GLN A 183 -5.61 39.53 -31.17
N ALA A 184 -5.87 39.57 -29.85
CA ALA A 184 -6.26 40.78 -29.13
C ALA A 184 -5.08 41.69 -28.72
N GLY A 185 -3.83 41.33 -29.06
CA GLY A 185 -2.64 42.11 -28.67
C GLY A 185 -2.32 42.10 -27.17
N LEU A 186 -2.85 41.13 -26.42
CA LEU A 186 -2.70 40.99 -24.97
C LEU A 186 -1.50 40.12 -24.55
N ALA A 187 -0.87 39.40 -25.50
CA ALA A 187 0.16 38.39 -25.24
C ALA A 187 1.33 38.87 -24.33
N ALA A 188 1.73 40.15 -24.42
CA ALA A 188 2.81 40.70 -23.59
C ALA A 188 2.39 41.05 -22.15
N ARG A 189 1.09 41.28 -21.90
CA ARG A 189 0.57 41.73 -20.59
C ARG A 189 0.04 40.58 -19.73
N VAL A 190 -0.48 39.53 -20.36
CA VAL A 190 -1.11 38.39 -19.68
C VAL A 190 -0.14 37.63 -18.76
N PRO A 191 1.12 37.32 -19.16
CA PRO A 191 2.03 36.52 -18.30
C PRO A 191 2.28 37.15 -16.93
N ARG A 192 2.49 38.47 -16.87
CA ARG A 192 2.70 39.18 -15.60
C ARG A 192 1.46 39.13 -14.70
N GLN A 193 0.27 39.27 -15.29
CA GLN A 193 -0.99 39.21 -14.54
C GLN A 193 -1.31 37.78 -14.09
N LEU A 194 -0.99 36.78 -14.92
CA LEU A 194 -1.08 35.38 -14.53
C LEU A 194 -0.18 35.11 -13.32
N GLN A 195 1.06 35.60 -13.35
CA GLN A 195 1.99 35.47 -12.23
C GLN A 195 1.45 36.14 -10.96
N GLU A 196 0.99 37.40 -11.04
CA GLU A 196 0.38 38.11 -9.90
C GLU A 196 -0.87 37.38 -9.37
N ARG A 197 -1.69 36.81 -10.27
CA ARG A 197 -2.86 36.01 -9.91
C ARG A 197 -2.48 34.72 -9.20
N LEU A 198 -1.51 33.98 -9.73
CA LEU A 198 -1.04 32.74 -9.14
C LEU A 198 -0.35 32.97 -7.80
N TRP A 199 0.34 34.09 -7.59
CA TRP A 199 0.85 34.47 -6.27
C TRP A 199 -0.25 34.62 -5.22
N GLN A 200 -1.37 35.24 -5.60
CA GLN A 200 -2.53 35.40 -4.70
C GLN A 200 -3.22 34.07 -4.40
N VAL A 201 -3.29 33.18 -5.40
CA VAL A 201 -3.90 31.85 -5.25
C VAL A 201 -3.05 30.95 -4.35
N THR A 202 -1.74 30.90 -4.57
CA THR A 202 -0.85 30.00 -3.83
C THR A 202 -0.44 30.55 -2.46
N GLY A 203 -0.54 31.87 -2.26
CA GLY A 203 -0.01 32.54 -1.06
C GLY A 203 1.52 32.51 -0.98
N ASN A 204 2.22 32.20 -2.08
CA ASN A 204 3.67 32.16 -2.14
C ASN A 204 4.18 32.59 -3.52
N LYS A 205 5.05 33.60 -3.54
CA LYS A 205 5.60 34.18 -4.77
C LYS A 205 6.39 33.16 -5.60
N GLN A 206 7.21 32.32 -4.98
CA GLN A 206 8.02 31.34 -5.70
C GLN A 206 7.12 30.30 -6.40
N PHE A 207 6.13 29.75 -5.70
CA PHE A 207 5.21 28.77 -6.29
C PHE A 207 4.31 29.37 -7.36
N GLY A 208 3.77 30.57 -7.16
CA GLY A 208 2.93 31.19 -8.20
C GLY A 208 3.74 31.58 -9.44
N THR A 209 5.01 31.97 -9.29
CA THR A 209 5.93 32.13 -10.44
C THR A 209 6.15 30.80 -11.14
N ALA A 210 6.51 29.75 -10.40
CA ALA A 210 6.75 28.43 -10.97
C ALA A 210 5.53 27.89 -11.73
N PHE A 211 4.33 28.02 -11.18
CA PHE A 211 3.09 27.60 -11.85
C PHE A 211 2.74 28.46 -13.07
N ALA A 212 3.10 29.76 -13.08
CA ALA A 212 2.95 30.58 -14.28
C ALA A 212 3.86 30.10 -15.42
N LEU A 213 5.08 29.65 -15.08
CA LEU A 213 6.05 29.13 -16.04
C LEU A 213 5.66 27.77 -16.62
N LEU A 214 4.75 27.01 -15.98
CA LEU A 214 4.21 25.76 -16.55
C LEU A 214 3.45 25.98 -17.86
N ALA A 215 2.97 27.20 -18.12
CA ALA A 215 2.41 27.55 -19.42
C ALA A 215 3.50 27.50 -20.53
N ASP A 216 4.77 27.70 -20.21
CA ASP A 216 5.85 27.55 -21.17
C ASP A 216 6.35 26.10 -21.20
N VAL A 217 6.26 25.46 -22.37
CA VAL A 217 6.67 24.06 -22.57
C VAL A 217 8.16 23.84 -22.28
N GLN A 218 9.02 24.83 -22.58
CA GLN A 218 10.46 24.69 -22.36
C GLN A 218 10.86 24.78 -20.89
N LEU A 219 10.06 25.48 -20.08
CA LEU A 219 10.31 25.67 -18.65
C LEU A 219 9.51 24.72 -17.76
N ALA A 220 8.44 24.12 -18.27
CA ALA A 220 7.60 23.19 -17.51
C ALA A 220 8.40 22.02 -16.92
N LEU A 221 9.31 21.42 -17.70
CA LEU A 221 10.18 20.34 -17.23
C LEU A 221 11.15 20.82 -16.14
N ALA A 222 11.76 22.00 -16.30
CA ALA A 222 12.65 22.58 -15.31
C ALA A 222 11.93 22.85 -13.97
N VAL A 223 10.70 23.37 -14.04
CA VAL A 223 9.84 23.57 -12.86
C VAL A 223 9.55 22.24 -12.17
N MET A 224 9.20 21.20 -12.93
CA MET A 224 8.90 19.88 -12.36
C MET A 224 10.13 19.22 -11.74
N ASP A 225 11.30 19.38 -12.36
CA ASP A 225 12.57 18.90 -11.79
C ASP A 225 12.93 19.65 -10.50
N TRP A 226 12.70 20.97 -10.43
CA TRP A 226 12.87 21.74 -9.19
C TRP A 226 11.91 21.29 -8.09
N LEU A 227 10.63 21.10 -8.42
CA LEU A 227 9.61 20.61 -7.48
C LEU A 227 9.93 19.21 -6.95
N ALA A 228 10.56 18.34 -7.75
CA ALA A 228 10.83 16.95 -7.39
C ALA A 228 12.19 16.72 -6.71
N SER A 229 13.25 17.39 -7.18
CA SER A 229 14.63 17.11 -6.77
C SER A 229 15.00 17.66 -5.39
N GLY A 230 14.35 18.75 -4.95
CA GLY A 230 14.79 19.51 -3.78
C GLY A 230 16.15 20.20 -3.95
N ALA A 231 16.73 20.15 -5.15
CA ALA A 231 17.94 20.84 -5.53
C ALA A 231 17.67 22.35 -5.70
N PRO A 232 18.71 23.20 -5.68
CA PRO A 232 18.54 24.59 -6.08
C PRO A 232 18.01 24.68 -7.53
N PRO A 233 17.17 25.69 -7.83
CA PRO A 233 16.64 25.92 -9.16
C PRO A 233 17.78 26.15 -10.17
N ASP A 234 17.59 25.73 -11.41
CA ASP A 234 18.56 25.98 -12.47
C ASP A 234 18.67 27.48 -12.81
N ALA A 235 19.68 27.86 -13.61
CA ALA A 235 19.90 29.26 -13.96
C ALA A 235 18.68 29.91 -14.63
N ARG A 236 17.90 29.14 -15.41
CA ARG A 236 16.73 29.63 -16.12
C ARG A 236 15.61 29.99 -15.14
N LEU A 237 15.35 29.15 -14.14
CA LEU A 237 14.37 29.43 -13.09
C LEU A 237 14.82 30.56 -12.16
N GLN A 238 16.13 30.66 -11.89
CA GLN A 238 16.70 31.75 -11.10
C GLN A 238 16.50 33.12 -11.75
N GLU A 239 16.70 33.22 -13.07
CA GLU A 239 16.43 34.46 -13.84
C GLU A 239 14.96 34.88 -13.76
N GLN A 240 14.04 33.93 -13.57
CA GLN A 240 12.61 34.20 -13.39
C GLN A 240 12.22 34.50 -11.92
N GLY A 241 13.19 34.53 -11.00
CA GLY A 241 12.98 34.89 -9.59
C GLY A 241 12.69 33.72 -8.64
N ILE A 242 12.90 32.48 -9.08
CA ILE A 242 12.87 31.29 -8.20
C ILE A 242 14.28 31.07 -7.67
N THR A 243 14.53 31.44 -6.41
CA THR A 243 15.88 31.48 -5.83
C THR A 243 16.12 30.43 -4.75
N GLY A 244 15.07 29.83 -4.19
CA GLY A 244 15.15 28.88 -3.07
C GLY A 244 15.11 27.43 -3.50
N ALA A 245 15.91 26.59 -2.84
CA ALA A 245 15.75 25.14 -2.89
C ALA A 245 14.56 24.71 -1.98
N LEU A 246 13.89 23.61 -2.36
CA LEU A 246 12.88 22.95 -1.53
C LEU A 246 13.55 21.92 -0.62
N SER A 247 14.27 22.40 0.39
CA SER A 247 15.11 21.58 1.26
C SER A 247 14.46 21.24 2.60
N THR A 248 13.43 21.96 3.03
CA THR A 248 12.79 21.75 4.35
C THR A 248 11.39 21.13 4.25
N ASN A 249 10.99 20.40 5.29
CA ASN A 249 9.64 19.83 5.41
C ASN A 249 8.55 20.92 5.35
N ALA A 250 8.81 22.07 5.96
CA ALA A 250 7.94 23.24 5.93
C ALA A 250 7.64 23.72 4.50
N GLN A 251 8.69 23.86 3.67
CA GLN A 251 8.53 24.27 2.27
C GLN A 251 7.77 23.24 1.43
N MET A 252 7.98 21.95 1.69
CA MET A 252 7.28 20.87 0.98
C MET A 252 5.80 20.81 1.35
N LEU A 253 5.46 20.99 2.64
CA LEU A 253 4.07 21.15 3.10
C LEU A 253 3.41 22.40 2.49
N ASP A 254 4.15 23.52 2.43
CA ASP A 254 3.68 24.74 1.76
C ASP A 254 3.41 24.50 0.26
N CYS A 255 4.23 23.69 -0.41
CA CYS A 255 4.01 23.30 -1.80
C CYS A 255 2.74 22.45 -1.97
N MET A 256 2.51 21.47 -1.08
CA MET A 256 1.27 20.68 -1.07
C MET A 256 0.04 21.59 -0.90
N GLY A 257 0.13 22.59 -0.02
CA GLY A 257 -0.90 23.62 0.16
C GLY A 257 -1.11 24.46 -1.10
N ALA A 258 -0.03 24.94 -1.72
CA ALA A 258 -0.09 25.74 -2.94
C ALA A 258 -0.76 24.98 -4.11
N LEU A 259 -0.45 23.69 -4.27
CA LEU A 259 -1.11 22.83 -5.25
C LEU A 259 -2.60 22.64 -4.92
N THR A 260 -2.93 22.42 -3.66
CA THR A 260 -4.34 22.32 -3.23
C THR A 260 -5.12 23.60 -3.57
N SER A 261 -4.55 24.78 -3.30
CA SER A 261 -5.13 26.07 -3.68
C SER A 261 -5.30 26.21 -5.18
N LEU A 262 -4.31 25.77 -5.95
CA LEU A 262 -4.31 25.84 -7.41
C LEU A 262 -5.51 25.08 -8.00
N TYR A 263 -5.78 23.86 -7.53
CA TYR A 263 -6.94 23.09 -8.00
C TYR A 263 -8.25 23.67 -7.46
N GLY A 264 -8.30 23.90 -6.15
CA GLY A 264 -9.53 24.32 -5.47
C GLY A 264 -10.09 25.65 -5.98
N ARG A 265 -9.23 26.66 -6.19
CA ARG A 265 -9.64 27.98 -6.70
C ARG A 265 -9.97 27.99 -8.19
N GLN A 266 -9.60 26.94 -8.92
CA GLN A 266 -10.03 26.66 -10.31
C GLN A 266 -11.42 25.99 -10.35
N GLY A 267 -12.00 25.65 -9.19
CA GLY A 267 -13.23 24.87 -9.10
C GLY A 267 -13.02 23.38 -9.33
N LEU A 268 -11.79 22.89 -9.19
CA LEU A 268 -11.44 21.48 -9.35
C LEU A 268 -11.35 20.81 -7.98
N HIS A 269 -12.11 19.75 -7.78
CA HIS A 269 -12.05 18.96 -6.55
C HIS A 269 -10.69 18.24 -6.45
N PHE A 270 -10.05 18.39 -5.29
CA PHE A 270 -8.74 17.83 -4.98
C PHE A 270 -8.81 17.10 -3.64
N ALA A 271 -8.42 15.83 -3.62
CA ALA A 271 -8.43 15.01 -2.42
C ALA A 271 -7.03 14.48 -2.09
N LEU A 272 -6.61 14.65 -0.83
CA LEU A 272 -5.38 14.09 -0.29
C LEU A 272 -5.71 13.19 0.90
N VAL A 273 -5.20 11.97 0.87
CA VAL A 273 -5.34 10.97 1.92
C VAL A 273 -3.95 10.63 2.44
N ILE A 274 -3.71 10.81 3.73
CA ILE A 274 -2.44 10.47 4.38
C ILE A 274 -2.74 9.40 5.44
N ASP A 275 -2.21 8.19 5.26
CA ASP A 275 -2.30 7.09 6.24
C ASP A 275 -1.05 7.03 7.13
N ASP A 276 -1.20 6.49 8.34
CA ASP A 276 -0.17 6.41 9.40
C ASP A 276 0.51 7.76 9.75
N ILE A 277 -0.26 8.85 9.88
CA ILE A 277 0.29 10.21 10.11
C ILE A 277 1.22 10.31 11.34
N GLU A 278 1.03 9.46 12.35
CA GLU A 278 1.87 9.40 13.55
C GLU A 278 3.36 9.12 13.25
N LYS A 279 3.67 8.49 12.11
CA LYS A 279 5.06 8.22 11.71
C LYS A 279 5.79 9.46 11.18
N LEU A 280 5.07 10.39 10.55
CA LEU A 280 5.67 11.59 9.94
C LEU A 280 5.94 12.70 10.93
N LEU A 281 5.13 12.77 11.98
CA LEU A 281 5.18 13.85 12.95
C LEU A 281 6.04 13.50 14.18
N GLY A 282 6.43 12.22 14.31
CA GLY A 282 7.35 11.72 15.33
C GLY A 282 6.82 11.86 16.77
N ARG A 283 7.35 11.05 17.68
CA ARG A 283 7.40 11.46 19.10
C ARG A 283 8.62 12.38 19.22
N PRO A 284 8.51 13.57 19.83
CA PRO A 284 9.69 14.38 20.11
C PRO A 284 10.64 13.54 20.97
N ASP A 285 11.77 13.13 20.38
CA ASP A 285 12.80 12.42 21.13
C ASP A 285 13.48 13.44 22.06
N PRO A 286 13.35 13.32 23.39
CA PRO A 286 13.90 14.30 24.33
C PRO A 286 15.43 14.41 24.27
N LEU A 287 16.12 13.49 23.56
CA LEU A 287 17.58 13.45 23.47
C LEU A 287 18.17 14.14 22.23
N LEU A 288 17.35 14.60 21.27
CA LEU A 288 17.82 15.27 20.06
C LEU A 288 17.31 16.73 19.98
N PRO A 289 18.19 17.75 19.92
CA PRO A 289 17.85 19.16 20.10
C PRO A 289 17.15 19.85 18.91
N ASP A 290 16.57 19.12 17.96
CA ASP A 290 16.01 19.70 16.72
C ASP A 290 14.55 20.19 16.86
N MET A 291 14.25 20.83 18.00
CA MET A 291 12.90 21.32 18.33
C MET A 291 12.42 22.44 17.40
N ALA A 292 13.34 23.27 16.85
CA ALA A 292 12.99 24.38 15.98
C ALA A 292 12.40 23.91 14.63
N ASN A 293 13.05 22.93 13.99
CA ASN A 293 12.56 22.32 12.74
C ASN A 293 11.22 21.60 12.93
N THR A 294 11.00 21.02 14.11
CA THR A 294 9.75 20.36 14.47
C THR A 294 8.61 21.37 14.63
N ALA A 295 8.86 22.50 15.30
CA ALA A 295 7.87 23.57 15.47
C ALA A 295 7.46 24.21 14.15
N ASP A 296 8.42 24.46 13.25
CA ASP A 296 8.14 25.01 11.91
C ASP A 296 7.38 24.02 11.02
N THR A 297 7.69 22.73 11.13
CA THR A 297 6.96 21.66 10.43
C THR A 297 5.51 21.58 10.92
N LEU A 298 5.29 21.63 12.24
CA LEU A 298 3.93 21.65 12.82
C LEU A 298 3.15 22.89 12.40
N LYS A 299 3.77 24.08 12.42
CA LYS A 299 3.16 25.31 11.94
C LYS A 299 2.75 25.21 10.46
N SER A 300 3.62 24.65 9.62
CA SER A 300 3.36 24.45 8.19
C SER A 300 2.28 23.38 7.96
N PHE A 301 2.24 22.34 8.79
CA PHE A 301 1.17 21.34 8.78
C PHE A 301 -0.18 21.97 9.15
N HIS A 302 -0.24 22.83 10.17
CA HIS A 302 -1.47 23.55 10.52
C HIS A 302 -1.92 24.50 9.40
N LYS A 303 -0.97 25.16 8.74
CA LYS A 303 -1.23 25.98 7.56
C LYS A 303 -1.80 25.13 6.43
N LEU A 304 -1.25 23.94 6.18
CA LEU A 304 -1.79 23.00 5.20
C LEU A 304 -3.26 22.65 5.48
N LEU A 305 -3.59 22.28 6.73
CA LEU A 305 -4.99 21.99 7.11
C LEU A 305 -5.91 23.18 6.84
N ARG A 306 -5.44 24.41 7.13
CA ARG A 306 -6.17 25.66 6.82
C ARG A 306 -6.43 25.76 5.33
N THR A 307 -5.37 25.60 4.53
CA THR A 307 -5.41 25.75 3.08
C THR A 307 -6.36 24.75 2.43
N PHE A 308 -6.46 23.51 2.92
CA PHE A 308 -7.45 22.55 2.40
C PHE A 308 -8.89 23.02 2.60
N VAL A 309 -9.23 23.50 3.80
CA VAL A 309 -10.57 24.03 4.09
C VAL A 309 -10.86 25.26 3.23
N GLU A 310 -9.92 26.20 3.18
CA GLU A 310 -10.05 27.48 2.45
C GLU A 310 -10.00 27.34 0.93
N SER A 311 -9.50 26.23 0.40
CA SER A 311 -9.43 25.98 -1.04
C SER A 311 -10.57 25.10 -1.53
N GLY A 312 -11.36 24.48 -0.65
CA GLY A 312 -12.36 23.50 -1.05
C GLY A 312 -11.78 22.11 -1.35
N GLY A 313 -10.59 21.80 -0.81
CA GLY A 313 -9.98 20.47 -0.88
C GLY A 313 -10.57 19.52 0.16
N LEU A 314 -10.39 18.22 -0.05
CA LEU A 314 -10.65 17.17 0.92
C LEU A 314 -9.32 16.64 1.45
N LEU A 315 -9.10 16.72 2.76
CA LEU A 315 -7.97 16.10 3.43
C LEU A 315 -8.44 15.01 4.37
N VAL A 316 -7.87 13.81 4.24
CA VAL A 316 -8.17 12.68 5.10
C VAL A 316 -6.90 12.25 5.82
N LEU A 317 -6.96 12.25 7.15
CA LEU A 317 -5.85 11.87 8.03
C LEU A 317 -6.16 10.52 8.68
N GLY A 318 -5.43 9.48 8.29
CA GLY A 318 -5.42 8.17 8.93
C GLY A 318 -4.33 8.11 10.00
N GLY A 319 -4.68 7.67 11.20
CA GLY A 319 -3.68 7.46 12.24
C GLY A 319 -4.21 6.94 13.57
N LEU A 320 -3.34 6.92 14.57
CA LEU A 320 -3.69 6.49 15.92
C LEU A 320 -4.52 7.55 16.68
N PRO A 321 -5.51 7.15 17.51
CA PRO A 321 -6.33 8.09 18.29
C PRO A 321 -5.50 9.02 19.19
N GLU A 322 -4.48 8.48 19.86
CA GLU A 322 -3.63 9.24 20.78
C GLU A 322 -2.93 10.40 20.08
N TYR A 323 -2.62 10.23 18.80
CA TYR A 323 -1.94 11.25 18.01
C TYR A 323 -2.89 12.40 17.64
N LEU A 324 -4.10 12.08 17.17
CA LEU A 324 -5.11 13.10 16.88
C LEU A 324 -5.53 13.89 18.13
N ASP A 325 -5.45 13.25 19.30
CA ASP A 325 -5.72 13.90 20.56
C ASP A 325 -4.55 14.76 21.08
N GLN A 326 -3.36 14.63 20.51
CA GLN A 326 -2.24 15.55 20.79
C GLN A 326 -2.26 16.80 19.90
N LEU A 327 -3.07 16.82 18.84
CA LEU A 327 -3.16 18.00 17.97
C LEU A 327 -3.67 19.24 18.73
N PRO A 328 -3.12 20.43 18.43
CA PRO A 328 -3.59 21.69 19.01
C PRO A 328 -5.09 21.95 18.81
N LYS A 329 -5.72 22.70 19.73
CA LYS A 329 -7.19 22.89 19.76
C LYS A 329 -7.72 23.58 18.49
N ASP A 330 -6.94 24.49 17.92
CA ASP A 330 -7.21 25.19 16.66
C ASP A 330 -7.20 24.25 15.44
N VAL A 331 -6.38 23.21 15.47
CA VAL A 331 -6.39 22.14 14.46
C VAL A 331 -7.59 21.22 14.66
N LYS A 332 -7.84 20.80 15.90
CA LYS A 332 -8.95 19.90 16.22
C LYS A 332 -10.31 20.47 15.82
N SER A 333 -10.52 21.78 15.97
CA SER A 333 -11.76 22.44 15.59
C SER A 333 -11.99 22.49 14.07
N ARG A 334 -10.95 22.29 13.26
CA ARG A 334 -11.03 22.22 11.79
C ARG A 334 -11.31 20.81 11.26
N ILE A 335 -11.01 19.78 12.06
CA ILE A 335 -11.40 18.41 11.76
C ILE A 335 -12.91 18.28 12.03
N ARG A 336 -13.71 18.47 10.97
CA ARG A 336 -15.19 18.48 11.07
C ARG A 336 -15.73 17.09 11.39
N THR A 337 -15.10 16.07 10.81
CA THR A 337 -15.56 14.70 10.91
C THR A 337 -14.46 13.82 11.48
N ARG A 338 -14.75 13.14 12.59
CA ARG A 338 -13.90 12.08 13.16
C ARG A 338 -14.62 10.75 13.00
N ILE A 339 -13.95 9.78 12.40
CA ILE A 339 -14.52 8.46 12.14
C ILE A 339 -13.61 7.43 12.78
N SER A 340 -14.18 6.65 13.69
CA SER A 340 -13.49 5.54 14.31
C SER A 340 -14.15 4.23 13.90
N PRO A 341 -13.46 3.35 13.15
CA PRO A 341 -14.03 2.07 12.81
C PRO A 341 -14.18 1.23 14.08
N SER A 342 -15.38 0.68 14.26
CA SER A 342 -15.66 -0.27 15.34
C SER A 342 -15.25 -1.68 14.92
N PRO A 343 -14.85 -2.55 15.88
CA PRO A 343 -14.70 -3.97 15.61
C PRO A 343 -16.01 -4.59 15.11
N LEU A 344 -15.90 -5.67 14.32
CA LEU A 344 -17.03 -6.40 13.78
C LEU A 344 -17.65 -7.32 14.84
N ASP A 345 -18.96 -7.28 15.01
CA ASP A 345 -19.70 -8.25 15.82
C ASP A 345 -19.97 -9.57 15.06
N GLY A 346 -20.43 -10.61 15.77
CA GLY A 346 -20.73 -11.92 15.17
C GLY A 346 -21.82 -11.88 14.07
N GLY A 347 -22.77 -10.95 14.16
CA GLY A 347 -23.81 -10.74 13.15
C GLY A 347 -23.24 -10.11 11.88
N GLN A 348 -22.39 -9.10 12.03
CA GLN A 348 -21.66 -8.45 10.94
C GLN A 348 -20.67 -9.43 10.27
N ILE A 349 -20.03 -10.31 11.03
CA ILE A 349 -19.18 -11.38 10.46
C ILE A 349 -20.03 -12.35 9.62
N ALA A 350 -21.21 -12.75 10.10
CA ALA A 350 -22.11 -13.61 9.33
C ALA A 350 -22.61 -12.92 8.05
N GLU A 351 -22.95 -11.64 8.13
CA GLU A 351 -23.33 -10.83 6.96
C GLU A 351 -22.16 -10.69 5.97
N TYR A 352 -20.94 -10.45 6.44
CA TYR A 352 -19.74 -10.45 5.60
C TYR A 352 -19.59 -11.77 4.84
N VAL A 353 -19.73 -12.90 5.54
CA VAL A 353 -19.63 -14.23 4.91
C VAL A 353 -20.73 -14.41 3.88
N ARG A 354 -21.98 -14.05 4.19
CA ARG A 354 -23.10 -14.09 3.22
C ARG A 354 -22.80 -13.27 1.97
N LEU A 355 -22.38 -12.02 2.14
CA LEU A 355 -22.06 -11.13 1.03
C LEU A 355 -20.97 -11.72 0.12
N ARG A 356 -19.93 -12.35 0.70
CA ARG A 356 -18.84 -12.97 -0.05
C ARG A 356 -19.22 -14.28 -0.74
N GLN A 357 -20.27 -14.96 -0.26
CA GLN A 357 -20.75 -16.24 -0.80
C GLN A 357 -22.04 -16.09 -1.63
N GLY A 358 -22.42 -14.87 -2.03
CA GLY A 358 -23.60 -14.64 -2.87
C GLY A 358 -24.94 -14.74 -2.13
N GLY A 359 -24.96 -14.39 -0.83
CA GLY A 359 -26.15 -14.25 0.01
C GLY A 359 -26.40 -15.42 0.97
N VAL A 360 -25.61 -16.50 0.89
CA VAL A 360 -25.78 -17.70 1.72
C VAL A 360 -24.66 -17.79 2.75
N LEU A 361 -24.98 -18.27 3.97
CA LEU A 361 -23.98 -18.43 5.03
C LEU A 361 -23.22 -19.77 4.90
N GLU A 362 -23.87 -20.81 4.36
CA GLU A 362 -23.30 -22.15 4.21
C GLU A 362 -22.07 -22.14 3.27
N PRO A 363 -20.94 -22.72 3.70
CA PRO A 363 -20.85 -23.77 4.73
C PRO A 363 -20.64 -23.27 6.17
N PHE A 364 -20.58 -21.97 6.44
CA PHE A 364 -20.46 -21.45 7.81
C PHE A 364 -21.76 -21.57 8.58
N GLU A 365 -21.64 -21.81 9.89
CA GLU A 365 -22.73 -21.66 10.84
C GLU A 365 -22.60 -20.35 11.63
N GLN A 366 -23.73 -19.86 12.17
CA GLN A 366 -23.71 -18.68 13.04
C GLN A 366 -22.79 -18.89 14.27
N SER A 367 -22.74 -20.12 14.79
CA SER A 367 -21.84 -20.53 15.88
C SER A 367 -20.36 -20.30 15.54
N ALA A 368 -19.97 -20.52 14.28
CA ALA A 368 -18.63 -20.26 13.80
C ALA A 368 -18.34 -18.74 13.72
N CYS A 369 -19.28 -17.95 13.21
CA CYS A 369 -19.13 -16.48 13.19
C CYS A 369 -18.98 -15.89 14.59
N ASP A 370 -19.76 -16.38 15.57
CA ASP A 370 -19.66 -15.95 16.96
C ASP A 370 -18.34 -16.41 17.61
N ALA A 371 -17.86 -17.62 17.29
CA ALA A 371 -16.56 -18.11 17.73
C ALA A 371 -15.41 -17.26 17.14
N ILE A 372 -15.47 -16.91 15.86
CA ILE A 372 -14.50 -16.01 15.22
C ILE A 372 -14.52 -14.64 15.89
N HIS A 373 -15.70 -14.09 16.20
CA HIS A 373 -15.80 -12.82 16.92
C HIS A 373 -15.11 -12.88 18.29
N ARG A 374 -15.41 -13.90 19.11
CA ARG A 374 -14.79 -14.09 20.44
C ARG A 374 -13.27 -14.21 20.37
N LEU A 375 -12.76 -14.97 19.40
CA LEU A 375 -11.32 -15.21 19.25
C LEU A 375 -10.57 -13.96 18.76
N THR A 376 -11.17 -13.19 17.86
CA THR A 376 -10.51 -12.07 17.17
C THR A 376 -10.84 -10.69 17.74
N GLY A 377 -11.75 -10.62 18.72
CA GLY A 377 -12.32 -9.36 19.21
C GLY A 377 -13.01 -8.52 18.13
N GLY A 378 -13.37 -9.13 17.00
CA GLY A 378 -13.95 -8.43 15.85
C GLY A 378 -12.96 -7.70 14.95
N SER A 379 -11.64 -7.89 15.11
CA SER A 379 -10.63 -7.27 14.25
C SER A 379 -10.78 -7.74 12.78
N PRO A 380 -11.15 -6.88 11.82
CA PRO A 380 -11.44 -7.31 10.44
C PRO A 380 -10.34 -8.16 9.80
N ARG A 381 -9.06 -7.80 10.03
CA ARG A 381 -7.92 -8.55 9.46
C ARG A 381 -7.86 -9.99 10.02
N GLN A 382 -8.07 -10.15 11.31
CA GLN A 382 -8.05 -11.46 11.96
C GLN A 382 -9.31 -12.25 11.59
N VAL A 383 -10.48 -11.60 11.56
CA VAL A 383 -11.74 -12.21 11.11
C VAL A 383 -11.59 -12.84 9.73
N VAL A 384 -11.13 -12.07 8.73
CA VAL A 384 -10.99 -12.57 7.35
C VAL A 384 -10.01 -13.75 7.29
N ARG A 385 -8.89 -13.64 8.00
CA ARG A 385 -7.87 -14.69 8.04
C ARG A 385 -8.41 -15.97 8.68
N LEU A 386 -9.10 -15.86 9.81
CA LEU A 386 -9.67 -17.00 10.52
C LEU A 386 -10.84 -17.62 9.75
N CYS A 387 -11.69 -16.82 9.09
CA CYS A 387 -12.71 -17.32 8.15
C CYS A 387 -12.05 -18.19 7.06
N TYR A 388 -11.03 -17.66 6.37
CA TYR A 388 -10.35 -18.39 5.30
C TYR A 388 -9.74 -19.70 5.79
N ARG A 389 -9.07 -19.69 6.94
CA ARG A 389 -8.45 -20.91 7.51
C ARG A 389 -9.48 -21.92 7.98
N SER A 390 -10.54 -21.47 8.63
CA SER A 390 -11.64 -22.36 9.08
C SER A 390 -12.26 -23.08 7.89
N PHE A 391 -12.41 -22.40 6.76
CA PHE A 391 -12.85 -23.01 5.51
C PHE A 391 -11.83 -24.01 4.95
N GLN A 392 -10.53 -23.71 4.96
CA GLN A 392 -9.49 -24.61 4.45
C GLN A 392 -9.31 -25.91 5.27
N VAL A 393 -9.43 -25.82 6.59
CA VAL A 393 -9.28 -26.97 7.51
C VAL A 393 -10.46 -27.93 7.39
N THR A 394 -11.59 -27.42 6.93
CA THR A 394 -12.81 -28.19 6.72
C THR A 394 -12.76 -28.84 5.34
N VAL A 395 -12.65 -30.18 5.28
CA VAL A 395 -12.70 -30.92 4.00
C VAL A 395 -14.15 -30.86 3.48
N PRO A 396 -14.44 -30.26 2.31
CA PRO A 396 -15.78 -30.28 1.75
C PRO A 396 -16.26 -31.72 1.57
N PRO A 397 -17.51 -32.07 1.96
CA PRO A 397 -18.67 -31.18 2.15
C PRO A 397 -18.97 -30.77 3.61
N ALA A 398 -18.01 -30.84 4.54
CA ALA A 398 -18.27 -30.50 5.94
C ALA A 398 -18.61 -29.01 6.17
N ARG A 399 -19.44 -28.73 7.18
CA ARG A 399 -19.80 -27.37 7.63
C ARG A 399 -18.70 -26.80 8.53
N VAL A 400 -18.54 -25.48 8.48
CA VAL A 400 -17.63 -24.74 9.35
C VAL A 400 -18.40 -24.34 10.60
N ASP A 401 -18.14 -25.04 11.70
CA ASP A 401 -18.70 -24.81 13.03
C ASP A 401 -17.65 -24.22 14.00
N ALA A 402 -18.04 -23.95 15.25
CA ALA A 402 -17.12 -23.41 16.25
C ALA A 402 -15.88 -24.32 16.52
N PRO A 403 -16.00 -25.66 16.65
CA PRO A 403 -14.86 -26.57 16.69
C PRO A 403 -13.87 -26.40 15.53
N ALA A 404 -14.36 -26.35 14.28
CA ALA A 404 -13.51 -26.14 13.11
C ALA A 404 -12.74 -24.81 13.16
N VAL A 405 -13.41 -23.75 13.64
CA VAL A 405 -12.77 -22.44 13.88
C VAL A 405 -11.66 -22.55 14.94
N HIS A 406 -11.91 -23.25 16.05
CA HIS A 406 -10.91 -23.45 17.09
C HIS A 406 -9.71 -24.27 16.58
N THR A 407 -9.95 -25.31 15.79
CA THR A 407 -8.88 -26.07 15.13
C THR A 407 -8.06 -25.19 14.19
N ALA A 408 -8.74 -24.36 13.39
CA ALA A 408 -8.08 -23.41 12.49
C ALA A 408 -7.26 -22.35 13.23
N ALA A 409 -7.77 -21.82 14.35
CA ALA A 409 -7.05 -20.87 15.20
C ALA A 409 -5.77 -21.48 15.79
N ARG A 410 -5.82 -22.75 16.23
CA ARG A 410 -4.62 -23.48 16.72
C ARG A 410 -3.58 -23.69 15.62
N GLN A 411 -4.03 -23.89 14.39
CA GLN A 411 -3.17 -24.06 13.21
C GLN A 411 -2.73 -22.72 12.59
N GLU A 412 -3.29 -21.58 13.01
CA GLU A 412 -3.14 -20.29 12.35
C GLU A 412 -1.74 -19.67 12.48
N ASN A 413 -0.80 -20.32 13.17
CA ASN A 413 0.59 -19.90 13.26
C ASN A 413 1.36 -20.07 11.93
N LEU A 414 1.06 -19.19 10.97
CA LEU A 414 1.99 -18.69 9.95
C LEU A 414 2.81 -19.75 9.18
N GLY A 415 2.24 -20.90 8.79
CA GLY A 415 2.98 -21.87 7.98
C GLY A 415 4.22 -22.49 8.65
N TYR A 416 4.44 -22.18 9.93
CA TYR A 416 5.43 -22.79 10.80
C TYR A 416 4.69 -23.27 12.04
N VAL A 417 4.41 -24.57 12.09
CA VAL A 417 4.14 -25.24 13.37
C VAL A 417 5.46 -25.17 14.13
N VAL A 418 5.75 -24.02 14.74
CA VAL A 418 6.86 -23.90 15.69
C VAL A 418 6.44 -24.76 16.85
N SER A 419 7.11 -25.90 17.00
CA SER A 419 6.87 -26.77 18.14
C SER A 419 7.16 -25.98 19.42
N LEU A 420 6.57 -26.39 20.54
CA LEU A 420 6.89 -25.77 21.82
C LEU A 420 8.42 -25.79 22.06
N ASP A 421 9.09 -26.85 21.61
CA ASP A 421 10.54 -27.02 21.70
C ASP A 421 11.33 -26.02 20.84
N ASP A 422 10.86 -25.73 19.62
CA ASP A 422 11.47 -24.70 18.76
C ASP A 422 11.31 -23.30 19.38
N LEU A 423 10.17 -23.01 20.01
CA LEU A 423 9.99 -21.74 20.73
C LEU A 423 10.92 -21.65 21.94
N LEU A 424 11.02 -22.73 22.73
CA LEU A 424 11.94 -22.78 23.87
C LEU A 424 13.38 -22.57 23.38
N SER A 425 13.76 -23.16 22.25
CA SER A 425 15.08 -22.97 21.63
C SER A 425 15.29 -21.51 21.21
N ASN A 426 14.32 -20.90 20.53
CA ASN A 426 14.38 -19.49 20.14
C ASN A 426 14.48 -18.54 21.33
N VAL A 427 13.72 -18.79 22.40
CA VAL A 427 13.82 -18.00 23.65
C VAL A 427 15.22 -18.16 24.26
N SER A 428 15.75 -19.39 24.31
CA SER A 428 17.09 -19.64 24.81
C SER A 428 18.16 -18.92 23.98
N GLU A 429 18.07 -18.95 22.65
CA GLU A 429 18.97 -18.23 21.75
C GLU A 429 18.94 -16.70 21.97
N ILE A 430 17.75 -16.11 22.12
CA ILE A 430 17.61 -14.67 22.38
C ILE A 430 18.24 -14.29 23.73
N LEU A 431 17.97 -15.08 24.77
CA LEU A 431 18.53 -14.84 26.11
C LEU A 431 20.05 -14.96 26.10
N ASN A 432 20.59 -16.00 25.46
CA ASN A 432 22.03 -16.23 25.32
C ASN A 432 22.71 -15.13 24.49
N GLY A 433 22.11 -14.75 23.34
CA GLY A 433 22.63 -13.70 22.45
C GLY A 433 22.72 -12.33 23.12
N ARG A 434 21.87 -12.07 24.12
CA ARG A 434 21.88 -10.84 24.94
C ARG A 434 22.64 -10.98 26.25
N GLY A 435 23.22 -12.15 26.54
CA GLY A 435 24.03 -12.41 27.74
C GLY A 435 23.24 -12.57 29.03
N TRP A 436 21.93 -12.82 28.96
CA TRP A 436 21.10 -13.09 30.15
C TRP A 436 21.38 -14.49 30.70
N PRO A 437 21.73 -14.64 31.99
CA PRO A 437 21.91 -15.96 32.61
C PRO A 437 20.55 -16.63 32.81
N ALA A 438 20.04 -17.35 31.82
CA ALA A 438 18.77 -18.06 31.94
C ALA A 438 19.00 -19.47 32.49
N GLU A 439 18.42 -19.77 33.65
CA GLU A 439 18.37 -21.11 34.23
C GLU A 439 17.07 -21.80 33.82
N THR A 440 17.17 -22.99 33.22
CA THR A 440 15.98 -23.80 32.92
C THR A 440 15.56 -24.60 34.16
N SER A 441 14.26 -24.76 34.37
CA SER A 441 13.71 -25.58 35.46
C SER A 441 14.13 -25.18 36.89
N TYR A 442 14.29 -23.87 37.16
CA TYR A 442 14.66 -23.37 38.48
C TYR A 442 13.62 -23.80 39.55
N PRO A 443 14.03 -24.50 40.63
CA PRO A 443 13.11 -25.01 41.64
C PRO A 443 12.67 -23.90 42.60
N LEU A 444 11.67 -23.11 42.17
CA LEU A 444 10.98 -22.16 43.06
C LEU A 444 10.06 -22.87 44.08
N LEU A 445 9.67 -24.13 43.81
CA LEU A 445 8.73 -24.93 44.60
C LEU A 445 9.21 -26.40 44.72
N PRO A 446 8.92 -27.10 45.85
CA PRO A 446 9.17 -28.54 45.99
C PRO A 446 8.30 -29.43 45.10
N GLU A 447 7.12 -28.97 44.65
CA GLU A 447 6.21 -29.80 43.83
C GLU A 447 5.53 -29.03 42.69
N ARG A 448 5.73 -29.60 41.48
CA ARG A 448 4.99 -29.48 40.20
C ARG A 448 5.02 -28.23 39.32
N GLU A 449 5.08 -27.00 39.82
CA GLU A 449 5.00 -25.82 38.91
C GLU A 449 6.31 -25.04 38.84
N ARG A 450 7.03 -25.18 37.72
CA ARG A 450 8.32 -24.53 37.45
C ARG A 450 8.20 -23.53 36.29
N PRO A 451 8.96 -22.40 36.30
CA PRO A 451 9.10 -21.57 35.11
C PRO A 451 9.94 -22.30 34.05
N ASP A 452 9.71 -22.00 32.78
CA ASP A 452 10.47 -22.59 31.68
C ASP A 452 11.88 -21.98 31.63
N PHE A 453 11.99 -20.67 31.86
CA PHE A 453 13.25 -19.99 32.12
C PHE A 453 13.17 -19.10 33.35
N TRP A 454 14.27 -19.06 34.11
CA TRP A 454 14.46 -18.18 35.25
C TRP A 454 15.69 -17.30 35.01
N ILE A 455 15.50 -15.99 35.08
CA ILE A 455 16.60 -15.03 34.98
C ILE A 455 16.87 -14.50 36.39
N PRO A 456 17.99 -14.87 37.04
CA PRO A 456 18.39 -14.34 38.34
C PRO A 456 18.82 -12.88 38.19
N MET A 457 18.46 -12.05 39.16
CA MET A 457 18.88 -10.65 39.24
C MET A 457 20.11 -10.50 40.16
N PRO A 458 20.82 -9.35 40.11
CA PRO A 458 22.03 -9.12 40.89
C PRO A 458 21.86 -9.33 42.41
N PRO A 459 22.95 -9.70 43.11
CA PRO A 459 22.93 -10.01 44.54
C PRO A 459 22.54 -8.79 45.38
N GLY A 460 21.70 -9.00 46.40
CA GLY A 460 21.16 -7.96 47.28
C GLY A 460 19.63 -7.94 47.41
N GLN A 461 18.93 -8.70 46.55
CA GLN A 461 17.48 -8.92 46.64
C GLN A 461 17.18 -10.43 46.61
N ASP A 462 17.18 -11.08 47.78
CA ASP A 462 16.86 -12.50 47.88
C ASP A 462 15.52 -12.82 47.20
N ARG A 463 15.56 -13.75 46.22
CA ARG A 463 14.43 -14.22 45.39
C ARG A 463 13.87 -13.26 44.33
N ALA A 464 14.54 -12.15 44.01
CA ALA A 464 14.16 -11.30 42.87
C ALA A 464 14.68 -11.90 41.55
N GLY A 465 13.80 -12.45 40.73
CA GLY A 465 14.13 -12.94 39.40
C GLY A 465 12.96 -12.82 38.44
N CYS A 466 13.24 -12.89 37.14
CA CYS A 466 12.20 -12.89 36.12
C CYS A 466 11.87 -14.33 35.71
N ALA A 467 10.62 -14.73 35.94
CA ALA A 467 10.10 -15.98 35.42
C ALA A 467 9.54 -15.80 34.01
N ILE A 468 10.03 -16.59 33.06
CA ILE A 468 9.46 -16.74 31.73
C ILE A 468 8.67 -18.05 31.69
N VAL A 469 7.39 -17.94 31.34
CA VAL A 469 6.49 -19.08 31.19
C VAL A 469 6.03 -19.14 29.74
N VAL A 470 6.26 -20.27 29.10
CA VAL A 470 5.88 -20.56 27.72
C VAL A 470 4.64 -21.46 27.72
N SER A 471 3.66 -21.15 26.88
CA SER A 471 2.41 -21.91 26.76
C SER A 471 2.05 -22.23 25.32
N ALA A 472 1.27 -23.30 25.13
CA ALA A 472 0.60 -23.66 23.87
C ALA A 472 -0.37 -22.53 23.40
N PRO A 473 -0.92 -22.56 22.17
CA PRO A 473 -1.91 -21.59 21.74
C PRO A 473 -3.13 -21.62 22.69
N LEU A 474 -3.54 -20.46 23.18
CA LEU A 474 -4.65 -20.32 24.13
C LEU A 474 -5.89 -19.88 23.38
N VAL A 475 -6.71 -20.87 23.04
CA VAL A 475 -7.92 -20.67 22.24
C VAL A 475 -9.17 -20.72 23.14
N GLN A 476 -9.15 -21.55 24.19
CA GLN A 476 -10.27 -21.76 25.10
C GLN A 476 -9.99 -21.26 26.52
N ALA A 477 -11.03 -20.85 27.25
CA ALA A 477 -10.91 -20.34 28.61
C ALA A 477 -10.34 -21.40 29.59
N ASP A 478 -10.75 -22.65 29.47
CA ASP A 478 -10.30 -23.75 30.33
C ASP A 478 -8.78 -23.98 30.24
N GLU A 479 -8.20 -23.84 29.05
CA GLU A 479 -6.75 -23.94 28.82
C GLU A 479 -6.01 -22.78 29.50
N ALA A 480 -6.61 -21.59 29.49
CA ALA A 480 -6.06 -20.43 30.15
C ALA A 480 -6.14 -20.51 31.68
N GLU A 481 -7.16 -21.18 32.25
CA GLU A 481 -7.26 -21.33 33.70
C GLU A 481 -6.07 -22.08 34.30
N SER A 482 -5.61 -23.14 33.63
CA SER A 482 -4.40 -23.88 34.05
C SER A 482 -3.16 -22.99 34.02
N LEU A 483 -2.97 -22.20 32.94
CA LEU A 483 -1.84 -21.29 32.85
C LEU A 483 -1.92 -20.15 33.88
N ILE A 484 -3.11 -19.59 34.08
CA ILE A 484 -3.36 -18.54 35.07
C ILE A 484 -3.07 -19.07 36.48
N GLY A 485 -3.46 -20.31 36.78
CA GLY A 485 -3.10 -21.04 38.00
C GLY A 485 -1.59 -21.10 38.17
N ARG A 486 -0.87 -21.62 37.17
CA ARG A 486 0.60 -21.70 37.14
C ARG A 486 1.28 -20.35 37.38
N VAL A 487 0.81 -19.31 36.69
CA VAL A 487 1.35 -17.95 36.80
C VAL A 487 1.06 -17.33 38.17
N ARG A 488 -0.09 -17.62 38.78
CA ARG A 488 -0.45 -17.17 40.14
C ARG A 488 0.36 -17.89 41.21
N ALA A 489 0.59 -19.20 41.07
CA ALA A 489 1.43 -19.97 41.99
C ALA A 489 2.89 -19.50 41.94
N ILE A 490 3.42 -19.16 40.76
CA ILE A 490 4.74 -18.53 40.62
C ILE A 490 4.74 -17.15 41.31
N ARG A 491 3.65 -16.37 41.17
CA ARG A 491 3.50 -15.03 41.79
C ARG A 491 3.54 -15.05 43.31
N SER A 492 2.89 -16.04 43.93
CA SER A 492 2.78 -16.08 45.40
C SER A 492 4.11 -16.37 46.08
N ASN A 493 5.08 -16.92 45.34
CA ASN A 493 6.33 -17.43 45.91
C ASN A 493 7.59 -16.62 45.51
N SER A 494 7.49 -15.70 44.55
CA SER A 494 8.58 -14.80 44.13
C SER A 494 8.05 -13.40 43.77
N PRO A 495 8.82 -12.31 44.00
CA PRO A 495 8.27 -10.96 43.85
C PRO A 495 8.14 -10.50 42.39
N LYS A 496 6.94 -10.00 42.09
CA LYS A 496 6.55 -8.91 41.16
C LYS A 496 6.75 -9.06 39.64
N ARG A 497 7.74 -9.76 39.08
CA ARG A 497 8.12 -9.60 37.66
C ARG A 497 8.10 -10.90 36.85
N ARG A 498 7.28 -10.94 35.80
CA ARG A 498 6.97 -12.15 35.02
C ARG A 498 6.77 -11.81 33.55
N VAL A 499 7.20 -12.70 32.67
CA VAL A 499 6.92 -12.65 31.23
C VAL A 499 6.23 -13.95 30.86
N VAL A 500 5.01 -13.85 30.33
CA VAL A 500 4.31 -15.01 29.76
C VAL A 500 4.42 -14.90 28.25
N VAL A 501 4.91 -15.97 27.64
CA VAL A 501 5.04 -16.13 26.19
C VAL A 501 4.03 -17.19 25.75
N VAL A 502 3.11 -16.81 24.87
CA VAL A 502 2.13 -17.71 24.29
C VAL A 502 2.58 -18.07 22.87
N THR A 503 2.67 -19.37 22.59
CA THR A 503 2.90 -19.87 21.23
C THR A 503 1.68 -19.50 20.38
N GLY A 504 1.84 -18.53 19.50
CA GLY A 504 0.85 -18.25 18.47
C GLY A 504 -0.44 -17.57 18.87
N PHE A 505 -1.56 -18.29 18.84
CA PHE A 505 -2.85 -17.64 18.98
C PHE A 505 -3.18 -17.41 20.46
N LEU A 506 -3.53 -16.18 20.81
CA LEU A 506 -4.11 -15.81 22.10
C LEU A 506 -5.46 -15.16 21.84
N SER A 507 -6.54 -15.80 22.30
CA SER A 507 -7.89 -15.23 22.23
C SER A 507 -7.96 -13.88 22.95
N GLU A 508 -8.61 -12.89 22.33
CA GLU A 508 -8.85 -11.58 22.95
C GLU A 508 -9.71 -11.66 24.22
N GLU A 509 -10.55 -12.70 24.35
CA GLU A 509 -11.32 -12.97 25.58
C GLU A 509 -10.41 -13.32 26.77
N ILE A 510 -9.31 -14.03 26.52
CA ILE A 510 -8.39 -14.53 27.54
C ILE A 510 -7.37 -13.46 27.96
N ARG A 511 -7.01 -12.57 27.04
CA ARG A 511 -5.96 -11.56 27.21
C ARG A 511 -6.11 -10.72 28.49
N PRO A 512 -7.30 -10.19 28.87
CA PRO A 512 -7.45 -9.39 30.09
C PRO A 512 -7.16 -10.18 31.36
N SER A 513 -7.72 -11.39 31.49
CA SER A 513 -7.52 -12.27 32.66
C SER A 513 -6.05 -12.68 32.81
N LEU A 514 -5.39 -13.00 31.70
CA LEU A 514 -3.96 -13.34 31.71
C LEU A 514 -3.10 -12.11 32.04
N THR A 515 -3.41 -10.95 31.48
CA THR A 515 -2.72 -9.68 31.79
C THR A 515 -2.83 -9.34 33.27
N GLN A 516 -4.01 -9.48 33.87
CA GLN A 516 -4.25 -9.27 35.30
C GLN A 516 -3.47 -10.28 36.16
N ALA A 517 -3.41 -11.55 35.75
CA ALA A 517 -2.65 -12.58 36.46
C ALA A 517 -1.14 -12.28 36.42
N CYS A 518 -0.62 -11.91 35.24
CA CYS A 518 0.80 -11.62 34.99
C CYS A 518 1.27 -10.27 35.53
N GLY A 519 0.36 -9.28 35.63
CA GLY A 519 0.69 -7.88 35.90
C GLY A 519 1.25 -7.14 34.67
N ALA A 520 1.29 -7.81 33.53
CA ALA A 520 1.88 -7.37 32.27
C ALA A 520 1.16 -8.06 31.10
N PRO A 521 1.06 -7.44 29.92
CA PRO A 521 0.47 -8.09 28.76
C PRO A 521 1.34 -9.30 28.33
N PRO A 522 0.72 -10.45 27.99
CA PRO A 522 1.45 -11.62 27.49
C PRO A 522 2.07 -11.34 26.11
N ILE A 523 3.25 -11.90 25.87
CA ILE A 523 3.93 -11.84 24.58
C ILE A 523 3.39 -12.95 23.69
N VAL A 524 2.92 -12.58 22.50
CA VAL A 524 2.51 -13.53 21.48
C VAL A 524 3.69 -13.79 20.54
N TYR A 525 4.05 -15.04 20.31
CA TYR A 525 5.13 -15.38 19.39
C TYR A 525 4.76 -15.06 17.94
N LEU A 526 5.52 -14.17 17.31
CA LEU A 526 5.47 -13.83 15.89
C LEU A 526 6.90 -13.85 15.34
N ALA A 527 7.20 -14.74 14.40
CA ALA A 527 8.58 -15.02 13.98
C ALA A 527 9.37 -13.76 13.54
N ASP A 528 8.69 -12.79 12.92
CA ASP A 528 9.29 -11.55 12.39
C ASP A 528 9.61 -10.50 13.47
N ARG A 529 8.90 -10.50 14.61
CA ARG A 529 9.00 -9.46 15.64
C ARG A 529 9.33 -9.97 17.04
N PHE A 530 9.34 -11.29 17.22
CA PHE A 530 9.46 -11.88 18.55
C PHE A 530 10.75 -11.48 19.27
N ASN A 531 11.88 -11.45 18.55
CA ASN A 531 13.17 -11.04 19.10
C ASN A 531 13.10 -9.60 19.65
N ASP A 532 12.59 -8.66 18.85
CA ASP A 532 12.47 -7.26 19.24
C ASP A 532 11.53 -7.07 20.42
N VAL A 533 10.37 -7.73 20.40
CA VAL A 533 9.35 -7.60 21.46
C VAL A 533 9.83 -8.21 22.77
N LEU A 534 10.43 -9.41 22.74
CA LEU A 534 10.98 -10.05 23.94
C LEU A 534 12.13 -9.24 24.51
N THR A 535 13.05 -8.77 23.67
CA THR A 535 14.16 -7.92 24.09
C THR A 535 13.66 -6.63 24.71
N ALA A 536 12.76 -5.90 24.04
CA ALA A 536 12.24 -4.64 24.55
C ALA A 536 11.56 -4.81 25.91
N ARG A 537 10.86 -5.94 26.12
CA ARG A 537 10.22 -6.26 27.40
C ARG A 537 11.25 -6.57 28.49
N LEU A 538 12.30 -7.31 28.18
CA LEU A 538 13.40 -7.57 29.12
C LEU A 538 14.15 -6.29 29.46
N ASP A 539 14.38 -5.39 28.50
CA ASP A 539 15.03 -4.09 28.72
C ASP A 539 14.15 -3.12 29.54
N GLU A 540 12.84 -3.15 29.34
CA GLU A 540 11.87 -2.40 30.17
C GLU A 540 11.89 -2.92 31.62
N LEU A 541 11.85 -4.24 31.80
CA LEU A 541 11.99 -4.86 33.12
C LEU A 541 13.33 -4.48 33.76
N ASN A 542 14.43 -4.50 33.00
CA ASN A 542 15.75 -4.10 33.47
C ASN A 542 15.81 -2.63 33.90
N ARG A 543 15.17 -1.72 33.15
CA ARG A 543 15.05 -0.30 33.55
C ARG A 543 14.20 -0.11 34.80
N GLU A 544 13.13 -0.88 34.95
CA GLU A 544 12.29 -0.88 36.16
C GLU A 544 13.04 -1.44 37.38
N ILE A 545 14.01 -2.34 37.16
CA ILE A 545 14.91 -2.87 38.18
C ILE A 545 15.92 -1.81 38.61
N ILE A 546 16.57 -1.15 37.65
CA ILE A 546 17.67 -0.21 37.92
C ILE A 546 17.14 1.13 38.49
N GLY A 547 15.96 1.59 38.06
CA GLY A 547 15.28 2.79 38.54
C GLY A 547 16.03 4.11 38.29
N PRO A 548 15.37 5.28 38.41
CA PRO A 548 16.05 6.58 38.46
C PRO A 548 16.49 6.86 39.90
N ARG A 549 17.72 6.50 40.28
CA ARG A 549 18.31 6.94 41.55
C ARG A 549 18.73 8.41 41.43
N ALA A 550 17.91 9.31 41.95
CA ALA A 550 18.28 10.69 42.28
C ALA A 550 18.96 10.70 43.66
N GLY A 551 20.28 10.88 43.69
CA GLY A 551 21.03 11.13 44.93
C GLY A 551 22.55 10.91 44.77
N PRO A 552 23.41 11.88 45.15
CA PRO A 552 24.86 11.74 45.05
C PRO A 552 25.39 11.03 46.31
N ALA A 553 25.35 9.71 46.32
CA ALA A 553 26.13 8.90 47.27
C ALA A 553 26.55 7.62 46.56
N ALA A 554 27.72 7.68 45.92
CA ALA A 554 28.39 6.51 45.36
C ALA A 554 28.64 5.52 46.51
N SER A 555 27.96 4.39 46.45
CA SER A 555 28.15 3.25 47.36
C SER A 555 28.60 2.04 46.54
N ASP A 556 29.16 1.02 47.19
CA ASP A 556 29.68 -0.23 46.59
C ASP A 556 28.72 -0.91 45.58
N ASP A 557 27.42 -0.58 45.62
CA ASP A 557 26.39 -0.96 44.64
C ASP A 557 26.75 -0.56 43.19
N ASP A 558 27.38 0.60 42.97
CA ASP A 558 27.66 1.11 41.61
C ASP A 558 28.75 0.28 40.90
N ILE A 559 29.70 -0.26 41.68
CA ILE A 559 30.75 -1.15 41.17
C ILE A 559 30.15 -2.52 40.84
N ALA A 560 29.19 -3.02 41.64
CA ALA A 560 28.50 -4.27 41.37
C ALA A 560 27.64 -4.19 40.09
N VAL A 561 26.93 -3.06 39.87
CA VAL A 561 26.15 -2.82 38.63
C VAL A 561 27.06 -2.68 37.41
N MET A 562 28.21 -2.00 37.55
CA MET A 562 29.18 -1.89 36.46
C MET A 562 29.82 -3.24 36.13
N HIS A 563 30.14 -4.06 37.13
CA HIS A 563 30.66 -5.41 36.96
C HIS A 563 29.64 -6.33 36.27
N ASP A 564 28.36 -6.27 36.65
CA ASP A 564 27.29 -7.05 36.01
C ASP A 564 27.07 -6.61 34.55
N SER A 565 27.13 -5.31 34.27
CA SER A 565 27.10 -4.77 32.91
C SER A 565 28.30 -5.23 32.07
N MET A 566 29.51 -5.20 32.65
CA MET A 566 30.72 -5.69 31.98
C MET A 566 30.68 -7.21 31.74
N GLU A 567 30.18 -8.01 32.68
CA GLU A 567 29.96 -9.45 32.49
C GLU A 567 28.91 -9.73 31.42
N ARG A 568 27.83 -8.94 31.38
CA ARG A 568 26.80 -9.06 30.32
C ARG A 568 27.37 -8.71 28.95
N ILE A 569 28.14 -7.63 28.83
CA ILE A 569 28.84 -7.26 27.59
C ILE A 569 29.82 -8.36 27.18
N ARG A 570 30.58 -8.92 28.13
CA ARG A 570 31.52 -10.03 27.86
C ARG A 570 30.79 -11.26 27.31
N ARG A 571 29.65 -11.62 27.90
CA ARG A 571 28.80 -12.72 27.41
C ARG A 571 28.20 -12.42 26.04
N GLN A 572 27.72 -11.20 25.82
CA GLN A 572 27.19 -10.76 24.53
C GLN A 572 28.25 -10.79 23.42
N VAL A 573 29.48 -10.35 23.71
CA VAL A 573 30.61 -10.39 22.77
C VAL A 573 30.98 -11.84 22.45
N THR A 574 31.00 -12.72 23.45
CA THR A 574 31.29 -14.15 23.25
C THR A 574 30.22 -14.82 22.40
N ALA A 575 28.93 -14.60 22.71
CA ALA A 575 27.81 -15.12 21.93
C ALA A 575 27.78 -14.57 20.49
N SER A 576 28.14 -13.30 20.30
CA SER A 576 28.25 -12.68 18.97
C SER A 576 29.40 -13.31 18.17
N HIS A 577 30.52 -13.64 18.81
CA HIS A 577 31.65 -14.31 18.17
C HIS A 577 31.27 -15.73 17.72
N ASP A 578 30.60 -16.49 18.59
CA ASP A 578 30.12 -17.85 18.26
C ASP A 578 29.07 -17.81 17.14
N HIS A 579 28.17 -16.82 17.15
CA HIS A 579 27.20 -16.62 16.08
C HIS A 579 27.87 -16.27 14.75
N LEU A 580 28.91 -15.43 14.75
CA LEU A 580 29.70 -15.13 13.55
C LEU A 580 30.38 -16.38 12.99
N LEU A 581 30.91 -17.26 13.85
CA LEU A 581 31.48 -18.54 13.43
C LEU A 581 30.41 -19.47 12.82
N ASN A 582 29.21 -19.50 13.39
CA ASN A 582 28.08 -20.26 12.85
C ASN A 582 27.57 -19.69 11.51
N LEU A 583 27.52 -18.36 11.34
CA LEU A 583 27.17 -17.71 10.07
C LEU A 583 28.22 -18.00 8.99
N GLN A 584 29.50 -17.99 9.33
CA GLN A 584 30.56 -18.39 8.40
C GLN A 584 30.36 -19.84 7.94
N SER A 585 29.99 -20.73 8.86
CA SER A 585 29.66 -22.13 8.54
C SER A 585 28.43 -22.25 7.63
N GLN A 586 27.34 -21.53 7.91
CA GLN A 586 26.12 -21.54 7.11
C GLN A 586 26.33 -20.94 5.71
N VAL A 587 27.06 -19.83 5.59
CA VAL A 587 27.38 -19.22 4.29
C VAL A 587 28.22 -20.17 3.44
N GLU A 588 29.17 -20.88 4.05
CA GLU A 588 29.97 -21.88 3.34
C GLU A 588 29.11 -23.06 2.89
N GLN A 589 28.15 -23.52 3.70
CA GLN A 589 27.17 -24.54 3.31
C GLN A 589 26.27 -24.10 2.15
N ILE A 590 25.74 -22.87 2.20
CA ILE A 590 24.91 -22.30 1.13
C ILE A 590 25.73 -22.18 -0.16
N ARG A 591 26.99 -21.74 -0.08
CA ARG A 591 27.90 -21.66 -1.23
C ARG A 591 28.10 -23.03 -1.86
N GLN A 592 28.38 -24.04 -1.04
CA GLN A 592 28.53 -25.42 -1.51
C GLN A 592 27.24 -25.98 -2.12
N GLN A 593 26.06 -25.62 -1.62
CA GLN A 593 24.77 -26.04 -2.17
C GLN A 593 24.46 -25.35 -3.50
N ALA A 594 24.70 -24.04 -3.59
CA ALA A 594 24.53 -23.26 -4.82
C ALA A 594 25.48 -23.75 -5.93
N ASP A 595 26.74 -24.04 -5.60
CA ASP A 595 27.71 -24.60 -6.55
C ASP A 595 27.27 -25.97 -7.06
N ARG A 596 26.72 -26.83 -6.20
CA ARG A 596 26.17 -28.13 -6.61
C ARG A 596 24.95 -27.97 -7.53
N GLN A 597 24.05 -27.02 -7.25
CA GLN A 597 22.89 -26.74 -8.09
C GLN A 597 23.29 -26.15 -9.45
N LEU A 598 24.24 -25.21 -9.50
CA LEU A 598 24.76 -24.66 -10.74
C LEU A 598 25.47 -25.73 -11.59
N GLN A 599 26.18 -26.66 -10.96
CA GLN A 599 26.77 -27.81 -11.67
C GLN A 599 25.71 -28.78 -12.22
N ALA A 600 24.61 -28.99 -11.51
CA ALA A 600 23.48 -29.80 -11.99
C ALA A 600 22.82 -29.14 -13.21
N ILE A 601 22.49 -27.84 -13.12
CA ILE A 601 21.89 -27.06 -14.22
C ILE A 601 22.84 -27.03 -15.44
N ARG A 602 24.16 -26.85 -15.22
CA ARG A 602 25.15 -26.90 -16.31
C ARG A 602 25.24 -28.27 -16.97
N ARG A 603 25.10 -29.38 -16.23
CA ARG A 603 25.07 -30.73 -16.83
C ARG A 603 23.81 -30.94 -17.67
N ASP A 604 22.66 -30.50 -17.18
CA ASP A 604 21.39 -30.62 -17.88
C ASP A 604 21.37 -29.77 -19.16
N LEU A 605 21.97 -28.57 -19.13
CA LEU A 605 22.11 -27.71 -20.31
C LEU A 605 23.18 -28.19 -21.30
N ALA A 606 24.22 -28.89 -20.82
CA ALA A 606 25.28 -29.43 -21.68
C ALA A 606 24.88 -30.72 -22.40
N HIS A 607 23.74 -31.34 -22.04
CA HIS A 607 23.19 -32.53 -22.69
C HIS A 607 21.84 -32.23 -23.34
N PRO A 608 21.78 -31.42 -24.42
CA PRO A 608 20.58 -31.39 -25.25
C PRO A 608 20.38 -32.79 -25.85
N PRO A 609 19.15 -33.33 -25.88
CA PRO A 609 18.90 -34.62 -26.54
C PRO A 609 19.24 -34.48 -28.03
N ALA A 610 20.25 -35.23 -28.48
CA ALA A 610 20.62 -35.30 -29.87
C ALA A 610 19.49 -35.97 -30.68
N GLY A 611 18.58 -35.16 -31.21
CA GLY A 611 17.69 -35.53 -32.30
C GLY A 611 18.44 -35.42 -33.64
N PRO A 612 18.15 -36.30 -34.63
CA PRO A 612 18.88 -36.32 -35.89
C PRO A 612 18.61 -35.06 -36.71
N ALA A 613 19.67 -34.47 -37.23
CA ALA A 613 19.64 -33.32 -38.12
C ALA A 613 18.93 -33.66 -39.44
N GLY A 614 17.77 -33.04 -39.67
CA GLY A 614 17.04 -33.07 -40.92
C GLY A 614 16.47 -31.68 -41.24
N ALA A 615 17.00 -31.07 -42.30
CA ALA A 615 16.49 -29.97 -43.12
C ALA A 615 15.79 -28.78 -42.43
N ALA A 616 16.42 -27.60 -42.59
CA ALA A 616 15.83 -26.30 -42.32
C ALA A 616 14.52 -26.10 -43.10
N ALA A 617 13.40 -26.09 -42.39
CA ALA A 617 12.11 -25.58 -42.85
C ALA A 617 11.85 -24.23 -42.16
N GLU A 618 11.28 -23.28 -42.91
CA GLU A 618 10.86 -21.96 -42.42
C GLU A 618 10.00 -22.05 -41.14
N PRO A 619 10.05 -21.02 -40.26
CA PRO A 619 9.28 -21.03 -39.02
C PRO A 619 7.77 -21.09 -39.32
N GLU A 620 7.17 -22.25 -39.12
CA GLU A 620 5.71 -22.41 -39.15
C GLU A 620 5.05 -21.53 -38.08
N PRO A 621 3.84 -20.99 -38.34
CA PRO A 621 3.14 -20.13 -37.39
C PRO A 621 2.84 -20.87 -36.07
N PRO A 622 2.96 -20.18 -34.91
CA PRO A 622 2.67 -20.76 -33.60
C PRO A 622 1.21 -21.24 -33.53
N GLY A 623 1.02 -22.52 -33.20
CA GLY A 623 -0.30 -23.14 -33.01
C GLY A 623 -0.62 -24.34 -33.90
N ARG A 624 0.23 -24.70 -34.88
CA ARG A 624 0.03 -25.93 -35.68
C ARG A 624 0.18 -27.18 -34.80
N GLY A 625 -0.96 -27.75 -34.39
CA GLY A 625 -1.02 -29.02 -33.66
C GLY A 625 -1.74 -28.97 -32.32
N LEU A 626 -2.10 -27.79 -31.80
CA LEU A 626 -2.91 -27.70 -30.58
C LEU A 626 -4.41 -27.87 -30.90
N PRO A 627 -5.22 -28.50 -30.02
CA PRO A 627 -6.67 -28.54 -30.15
C PRO A 627 -7.25 -27.12 -30.05
N ASP A 628 -8.33 -26.84 -30.79
CA ASP A 628 -8.98 -25.51 -30.81
C ASP A 628 -9.34 -25.01 -29.41
N ALA A 629 -9.73 -25.91 -28.51
CA ALA A 629 -10.02 -25.57 -27.12
C ALA A 629 -8.79 -24.97 -26.41
N VAL A 630 -7.60 -25.53 -26.63
CA VAL A 630 -6.33 -25.07 -26.03
C VAL A 630 -5.86 -23.78 -26.70
N VAL A 631 -5.98 -23.69 -28.03
CA VAL A 631 -5.68 -22.48 -28.80
C VAL A 631 -6.50 -21.29 -28.32
N ARG A 632 -7.80 -21.48 -28.03
CA ARG A 632 -8.66 -20.42 -27.48
C ARG A 632 -8.21 -19.92 -26.11
N VAL A 633 -7.73 -20.81 -25.23
CA VAL A 633 -7.23 -20.39 -23.92
C VAL A 633 -5.95 -19.55 -24.05
N PHE A 634 -4.99 -19.98 -24.88
CA PHE A 634 -3.77 -19.21 -25.15
C PHE A 634 -4.04 -17.92 -25.93
N ALA A 635 -5.00 -17.90 -26.86
CA ALA A 635 -5.42 -16.70 -27.57
C ALA A 635 -5.98 -15.66 -26.59
N ARG A 636 -6.85 -16.06 -25.65
CA ARG A 636 -7.40 -15.17 -24.63
C ARG A 636 -6.31 -14.59 -23.71
N ALA A 637 -5.32 -15.40 -23.34
CA ALA A 637 -4.18 -14.95 -22.53
C ALA A 637 -3.25 -13.99 -23.29
N ARG A 638 -3.09 -14.16 -24.61
CA ARG A 638 -2.33 -13.22 -25.46
C ARG A 638 -3.11 -11.93 -25.71
N GLU A 639 -4.41 -12.00 -25.91
CA GLU A 639 -5.28 -10.85 -26.12
C GLU A 639 -5.33 -9.94 -24.87
N SER A 640 -5.37 -10.52 -23.66
CA SER A 640 -5.27 -9.74 -22.42
C SER A 640 -3.91 -9.05 -22.27
N LEU A 641 -2.83 -9.66 -22.76
CA LEU A 641 -1.50 -9.06 -22.80
C LEU A 641 -1.34 -8.04 -23.95
N ALA A 642 -2.09 -8.17 -25.05
CA ALA A 642 -2.07 -7.24 -26.18
C ALA A 642 -2.72 -5.89 -25.84
N ALA A 643 -3.56 -5.83 -24.80
CA ALA A 643 -4.04 -4.56 -24.24
C ALA A 643 -2.89 -3.65 -23.74
N ILE A 644 -1.67 -4.19 -23.59
CA ILE A 644 -0.46 -3.45 -23.25
C ILE A 644 0.29 -2.91 -24.49
N ASP A 645 -0.07 -3.32 -25.71
CA ASP A 645 0.60 -2.91 -26.96
C ASP A 645 0.37 -1.42 -27.33
N ASP A 646 -0.46 -0.70 -26.57
CA ASP A 646 -0.61 0.76 -26.66
C ASP A 646 0.71 1.51 -26.40
N VAL A 647 1.67 0.87 -25.72
CA VAL A 647 3.02 1.43 -25.49
C VAL A 647 3.80 1.57 -26.80
N ASP A 648 3.74 0.58 -27.71
CA ASP A 648 4.44 0.64 -28.99
C ASP A 648 3.81 1.69 -29.91
N ALA A 649 2.48 1.81 -29.90
CA ALA A 649 1.77 2.87 -30.60
C ALA A 649 2.10 4.27 -30.02
N TYR A 650 2.24 4.38 -28.70
CA TYR A 650 2.66 5.61 -28.03
C TYR A 650 4.10 6.00 -28.34
N ILE A 651 5.04 5.04 -28.33
CA ILE A 651 6.42 5.25 -28.77
C ILE A 651 6.43 5.69 -30.23
N GLY A 652 5.68 5.02 -31.12
CA GLY A 652 5.54 5.41 -32.53
C GLY A 652 5.06 6.85 -32.72
N ARG A 653 4.07 7.30 -31.95
CA ARG A 653 3.57 8.70 -31.96
C ARG A 653 4.64 9.72 -31.56
N SER A 654 5.55 9.37 -30.66
CA SER A 654 6.62 10.29 -30.23
C SER A 654 7.67 10.56 -31.31
N PHE A 655 7.73 9.71 -32.33
CA PHE A 655 8.64 9.84 -33.48
C PHE A 655 7.93 10.36 -34.75
N ASP A 656 6.63 10.66 -34.69
CA ASP A 656 5.89 11.22 -35.82
C ASP A 656 6.12 12.74 -35.95
N LEU A 657 7.19 13.11 -36.65
CA LEU A 657 7.62 14.49 -36.89
C LEU A 657 6.62 15.36 -37.67
N SER A 658 5.51 14.80 -38.17
CA SER A 658 4.50 15.54 -38.93
C SER A 658 3.52 16.34 -38.05
N ARG A 659 3.57 16.17 -36.72
CA ARG A 659 2.72 16.88 -35.75
C ARG A 659 3.50 17.96 -35.00
N ASP A 660 2.88 19.12 -34.81
CA ASP A 660 3.45 20.24 -34.03
C ASP A 660 3.82 19.84 -32.58
N ASP A 661 3.19 18.78 -32.05
CA ASP A 661 3.43 18.26 -30.71
C ASP A 661 4.52 17.16 -30.62
N ALA A 662 5.15 16.77 -31.73
CA ALA A 662 6.10 15.65 -31.77
C ALA A 662 7.32 15.85 -30.85
N ALA A 663 7.86 17.07 -30.81
CA ALA A 663 8.96 17.42 -29.92
C ALA A 663 8.55 17.34 -28.44
N THR A 664 7.30 17.69 -28.13
CA THR A 664 6.71 17.57 -26.79
C THR A 664 6.50 16.11 -26.43
N ALA A 665 5.89 15.31 -27.32
CA ALA A 665 5.68 13.88 -27.12
C ALA A 665 7.01 13.13 -26.91
N GLY A 666 8.06 13.47 -27.66
CA GLY A 666 9.41 12.90 -27.51
C GLY A 666 10.09 13.26 -26.20
N ALA A 667 10.08 14.54 -25.79
CA ALA A 667 10.64 14.97 -24.50
C ALA A 667 9.89 14.34 -23.32
N MET A 668 8.56 14.20 -23.45
CA MET A 668 7.70 13.60 -22.44
C MET A 668 7.84 12.08 -22.36
N LEU A 669 8.03 11.39 -23.49
CA LEU A 669 8.44 9.98 -23.49
C LEU A 669 9.78 9.81 -22.76
N GLY A 670 10.75 10.69 -23.03
CA GLY A 670 12.04 10.70 -22.33
C GLY A 670 11.91 10.88 -20.81
N TYR A 671 11.03 11.78 -20.37
CA TYR A 671 10.72 11.97 -18.93
C TYR A 671 10.02 10.74 -18.33
N ARG A 672 9.03 10.16 -19.04
CA ARG A 672 8.29 8.98 -18.60
C ARG A 672 9.18 7.73 -18.50
N LEU A 673 10.08 7.52 -19.47
CA LEU A 673 11.04 6.40 -19.45
C LEU A 673 12.14 6.53 -18.39
N ARG A 674 12.39 7.73 -17.86
CA ARG A 674 13.31 7.94 -16.74
C ARG A 674 12.73 7.48 -15.40
N ARG A 675 11.42 7.20 -15.33
CA ARG A 675 10.80 6.62 -14.13
C ARG A 675 11.01 5.11 -14.11
N TYR A 676 11.66 4.64 -13.06
CA TYR A 676 12.00 3.24 -12.85
C TYR A 676 10.77 2.33 -12.93
N GLU A 677 9.63 2.81 -12.42
CA GLU A 677 8.39 2.06 -12.28
C GLU A 677 7.73 1.76 -13.64
N ILE A 678 7.87 2.65 -14.63
CA ILE A 678 7.35 2.43 -15.98
C ILE A 678 8.23 1.40 -16.71
N PHE A 679 9.55 1.51 -16.56
CA PHE A 679 10.49 0.56 -17.14
C PHE A 679 10.31 -0.85 -16.57
N GLU A 680 10.11 -0.95 -15.25
CA GLU A 680 9.78 -2.19 -14.56
C GLU A 680 8.49 -2.81 -15.12
N ALA A 681 7.43 -2.00 -15.27
CA ALA A 681 6.16 -2.49 -15.79
C ALA A 681 6.25 -2.98 -17.25
N ILE A 682 7.00 -2.28 -18.10
CA ILE A 682 7.32 -2.73 -19.46
C ILE A 682 8.06 -4.07 -19.41
N GLY A 683 9.08 -4.19 -18.57
CA GLY A 683 9.84 -5.42 -18.37
C GLY A 683 8.95 -6.59 -17.94
N VAL A 684 8.06 -6.37 -16.97
CA VAL A 684 7.07 -7.36 -16.52
C VAL A 684 6.16 -7.82 -17.65
N SER A 685 5.67 -6.89 -18.49
CA SER A 685 4.83 -7.24 -19.65
C SER A 685 5.56 -8.14 -20.66
N VAL A 686 6.86 -7.90 -20.88
CA VAL A 686 7.69 -8.69 -21.82
C VAL A 686 7.95 -10.08 -21.25
N VAL A 687 8.25 -10.17 -19.94
CA VAL A 687 8.44 -11.45 -19.25
C VAL A 687 7.17 -12.30 -19.32
N LEU A 688 6.00 -11.73 -19.03
CA LEU A 688 4.72 -12.45 -19.11
C LEU A 688 4.41 -12.96 -20.52
N ARG A 689 4.62 -12.12 -21.55
CA ARG A 689 4.47 -12.54 -22.96
C ARG A 689 5.39 -13.72 -23.29
N ARG A 690 6.65 -13.64 -22.90
CA ARG A 690 7.62 -14.71 -23.13
C ARG A 690 7.26 -15.99 -22.37
N LEU A 691 6.77 -15.86 -21.14
CA LEU A 691 6.34 -16.97 -20.31
C LEU A 691 5.15 -17.72 -20.93
N VAL A 692 4.11 -17.00 -21.35
CA VAL A 692 2.93 -17.58 -22.03
C VAL A 692 3.32 -18.28 -23.32
N ALA A 693 4.15 -17.65 -24.15
CA ALA A 693 4.62 -18.25 -25.41
C ALA A 693 5.45 -19.53 -25.18
N SER A 694 6.35 -19.52 -24.19
CA SER A 694 7.19 -20.69 -23.87
C SER A 694 6.36 -21.84 -23.30
N PHE A 695 5.30 -21.52 -22.55
CA PHE A 695 4.36 -22.51 -22.04
C PHE A 695 3.52 -23.13 -23.16
N GLU A 696 3.01 -22.33 -24.10
CA GLU A 696 2.30 -22.79 -25.29
C GLU A 696 3.15 -23.77 -26.12
N GLU A 697 4.40 -23.41 -26.39
CA GLU A 697 5.35 -24.25 -27.13
C GLU A 697 5.64 -25.57 -26.39
N SER A 698 5.85 -25.51 -25.08
CA SER A 698 6.13 -26.70 -24.26
C SER A 698 4.94 -27.66 -24.21
N VAL A 699 3.71 -27.13 -24.13
CA VAL A 699 2.48 -27.91 -24.15
C VAL A 699 2.24 -28.53 -25.53
N ALA A 700 2.50 -27.78 -26.60
CA ALA A 700 2.43 -28.30 -27.98
C ALA A 700 3.42 -29.46 -28.19
N GLY A 701 4.66 -29.31 -27.71
CA GLY A 701 5.67 -30.35 -27.76
C GLY A 701 5.30 -31.59 -26.93
N TRP A 702 4.71 -31.39 -25.75
CA TRP A 702 4.18 -32.50 -24.94
C TRP A 702 3.08 -33.27 -25.69
N LEU A 703 2.10 -32.55 -26.27
CA LEU A 703 0.96 -33.17 -26.95
C LEU A 703 1.39 -33.92 -28.22
N ALA A 704 2.34 -33.37 -28.98
CA ALA A 704 2.91 -34.04 -30.15
C ALA A 704 3.56 -35.38 -29.76
N GLY A 705 4.26 -35.42 -28.62
CA GLY A 705 4.83 -36.65 -28.06
C GLY A 705 3.77 -37.69 -27.70
N VAL A 706 2.69 -37.27 -27.04
CA VAL A 706 1.60 -38.17 -26.60
C VAL A 706 0.79 -38.71 -27.79
N ARG A 707 0.50 -37.88 -28.80
CA ARG A 707 -0.27 -38.29 -30.00
C ARG A 707 0.39 -39.39 -30.82
N SER A 708 1.70 -39.60 -30.67
CA SER A 708 2.42 -40.69 -31.32
C SER A 708 2.12 -42.07 -30.70
N ARG A 709 1.31 -42.12 -29.62
CA ARG A 709 1.03 -43.32 -28.81
C ARG A 709 -0.47 -43.41 -28.47
N PRO A 710 -1.00 -44.58 -28.09
CA PRO A 710 -2.43 -44.79 -27.82
C PRO A 710 -2.94 -44.20 -26.48
N GLY A 711 -2.37 -43.07 -26.03
CA GLY A 711 -2.79 -42.33 -24.84
C GLY A 711 -1.64 -41.92 -23.92
N PRO A 712 -1.87 -40.97 -23.00
CA PRO A 712 -0.85 -40.46 -22.09
C PRO A 712 -0.55 -41.46 -20.97
N THR A 713 0.74 -41.78 -20.79
CA THR A 713 1.22 -42.61 -19.68
C THR A 713 1.20 -41.85 -18.34
N ALA A 714 1.42 -42.56 -17.22
CA ALA A 714 1.58 -41.93 -15.91
C ALA A 714 2.75 -40.93 -15.89
N ASP A 715 3.84 -41.24 -16.58
CA ASP A 715 5.01 -40.36 -16.71
C ASP A 715 4.71 -39.13 -17.56
N ASP A 716 3.91 -39.28 -18.63
CA ASP A 716 3.47 -38.14 -19.45
C ASP A 716 2.59 -37.19 -18.63
N ARG A 717 1.66 -37.74 -17.82
CA ARG A 717 0.82 -36.94 -16.90
C ARG A 717 1.67 -36.21 -15.86
N ALA A 718 2.62 -36.91 -15.23
CA ALA A 718 3.55 -36.28 -14.29
C ALA A 718 4.44 -35.21 -14.95
N ARG A 719 4.81 -35.38 -16.22
CA ARG A 719 5.57 -34.37 -16.97
C ARG A 719 4.72 -33.14 -17.29
N LEU A 720 3.44 -33.32 -17.66
CA LEU A 720 2.50 -32.21 -17.84
C LEU A 720 2.28 -31.45 -16.52
N ASP A 721 2.17 -32.17 -15.41
CA ASP A 721 2.03 -31.58 -14.08
C ASP A 721 3.22 -30.71 -13.73
N ARG A 722 4.45 -31.20 -13.95
CA ARG A 722 5.67 -30.40 -13.76
C ARG A 722 5.72 -29.16 -14.67
N LEU A 723 5.22 -29.24 -15.90
CA LEU A 723 5.16 -28.08 -16.81
C LEU A 723 4.15 -27.02 -16.29
N CYS A 724 3.00 -27.46 -15.80
CA CYS A 724 2.00 -26.57 -15.19
C CYS A 724 2.53 -25.94 -13.89
N GLU A 725 3.14 -26.73 -13.00
CA GLU A 725 3.75 -26.24 -11.76
C GLU A 725 4.88 -25.24 -12.03
N ALA A 726 5.72 -25.49 -13.03
CA ALA A 726 6.79 -24.57 -13.41
C ALA A 726 6.26 -23.25 -13.98
N PHE A 727 5.16 -23.29 -14.75
CA PHE A 727 4.48 -22.09 -15.22
C PHE A 727 3.89 -21.31 -14.03
N ASP A 728 3.15 -21.96 -13.14
CA ASP A 728 2.51 -21.33 -11.98
C ASP A 728 3.56 -20.69 -11.06
N ALA A 729 4.65 -21.41 -10.74
CA ALA A 729 5.75 -20.88 -9.93
C ALA A 729 6.45 -19.67 -10.58
N SER A 730 6.61 -19.70 -11.91
CA SER A 730 7.20 -18.58 -12.66
C SER A 730 6.25 -17.38 -12.71
N TYR A 731 4.95 -17.62 -12.86
CA TYR A 731 3.92 -16.59 -12.87
C TYR A 731 3.78 -15.93 -11.49
N ASP A 732 3.77 -16.71 -10.40
CA ASP A 732 3.68 -16.22 -9.02
C ASP A 732 4.89 -15.37 -8.61
N ALA A 733 6.05 -15.59 -9.25
CA ALA A 733 7.26 -14.80 -9.03
C ALA A 733 7.24 -13.43 -9.74
N VAL A 734 6.31 -13.19 -10.66
CA VAL A 734 6.22 -11.94 -11.43
C VAL A 734 5.48 -10.86 -10.61
N PRO A 735 6.04 -9.64 -10.44
CA PRO A 735 5.38 -8.58 -9.68
C PRO A 735 4.26 -7.92 -10.50
N LEU A 736 3.08 -8.55 -10.54
CA LEU A 736 1.92 -8.08 -11.32
C LEU A 736 1.42 -6.68 -10.92
N SER A 737 1.73 -6.22 -9.72
CA SER A 737 1.42 -4.86 -9.25
C SER A 737 2.10 -3.78 -10.07
N ALA A 738 3.26 -4.06 -10.67
CA ALA A 738 3.98 -3.12 -11.54
C ALA A 738 3.17 -2.76 -12.80
N LEU A 739 2.35 -3.69 -13.33
CA LEU A 739 1.55 -3.48 -14.54
C LEU A 739 0.51 -2.35 -14.38
N SER A 740 0.08 -2.05 -13.15
CA SER A 740 -0.83 -0.93 -12.87
C SER A 740 -0.28 0.43 -13.34
N GLN A 741 1.05 0.55 -13.44
CA GLN A 741 1.72 1.77 -13.89
C GLN A 741 1.61 1.98 -15.41
N LEU A 742 1.37 0.93 -16.20
CA LEU A 742 1.20 1.05 -17.65
C LEU A 742 -0.09 1.78 -18.04
N GLY A 743 -1.13 1.72 -17.20
CA GLY A 743 -2.35 2.50 -17.43
C GLY A 743 -2.13 4.01 -17.42
N SER A 744 -1.12 4.48 -16.68
CA SER A 744 -0.75 5.90 -16.70
C SER A 744 -0.17 6.36 -18.04
N LEU A 745 0.24 5.42 -18.91
CA LEU A 745 0.68 5.71 -20.27
C LEU A 745 -0.48 5.74 -21.28
N SER A 746 -1.55 4.96 -21.06
CA SER A 746 -2.64 4.77 -22.03
C SER A 746 -3.84 5.71 -21.83
N ASP A 747 -4.02 6.29 -20.64
CA ASP A 747 -5.16 7.20 -20.33
C ASP A 747 -5.24 8.43 -21.27
N ASP A 748 -4.14 8.81 -21.93
CA ASP A 748 -4.11 9.90 -22.93
C ASP A 748 -4.50 9.45 -24.37
N ALA A 749 -4.53 8.14 -24.66
CA ALA A 749 -4.66 7.61 -26.02
C ALA A 749 -6.10 7.20 -26.39
N VAL A 750 -6.87 6.66 -25.44
CA VAL A 750 -8.28 6.23 -25.63
C VAL A 750 -9.05 6.41 -24.32
N PRO A 751 -10.10 7.26 -24.27
CA PRO A 751 -10.96 7.36 -23.09
C PRO A 751 -11.70 6.03 -22.87
N GLY A 752 -11.43 5.32 -21.76
CA GLY A 752 -12.24 4.18 -21.33
C GLY A 752 -11.50 2.91 -20.88
N LEU A 753 -10.18 2.82 -21.05
CA LEU A 753 -9.39 1.68 -20.58
C LEU A 753 -8.47 2.10 -19.42
N SER A 754 -9.03 2.09 -18.20
CA SER A 754 -8.22 2.33 -17.00
C SER A 754 -7.25 1.17 -16.77
N GLY A 755 -6.00 1.46 -16.41
CA GLY A 755 -4.96 0.44 -16.16
C GLY A 755 -5.33 -0.64 -15.15
N SER A 756 -6.26 -0.37 -14.23
CA SER A 756 -6.76 -1.39 -13.31
C SER A 756 -7.60 -2.46 -14.02
N VAL A 757 -8.33 -2.10 -15.07
CA VAL A 757 -9.17 -3.02 -15.85
C VAL A 757 -8.29 -3.98 -16.66
N ALA A 758 -7.22 -3.46 -17.28
CA ALA A 758 -6.24 -4.29 -17.98
C ALA A 758 -5.50 -5.25 -17.03
N GLN A 759 -5.08 -4.77 -15.86
CA GLN A 759 -4.46 -5.63 -14.84
C GLN A 759 -5.42 -6.74 -14.39
N VAL A 760 -6.67 -6.42 -14.07
CA VAL A 760 -7.68 -7.41 -13.67
C VAL A 760 -7.92 -8.43 -14.79
N ALA A 761 -8.03 -7.99 -16.04
CA ALA A 761 -8.18 -8.89 -17.18
C ALA A 761 -6.97 -9.84 -17.34
N ILE A 762 -5.75 -9.35 -17.09
CA ILE A 762 -4.53 -10.16 -17.12
C ILE A 762 -4.54 -11.18 -15.98
N VAL A 763 -4.84 -10.76 -14.74
CA VAL A 763 -4.92 -11.67 -13.58
C VAL A 763 -6.01 -12.73 -13.79
N ASP A 764 -7.19 -12.34 -14.26
CA ASP A 764 -8.30 -13.27 -14.50
C ASP A 764 -7.99 -14.26 -15.64
N SER A 765 -7.27 -13.81 -16.67
CA SER A 765 -6.89 -14.68 -17.80
C SER A 765 -5.73 -15.62 -17.50
N LEU A 766 -4.76 -15.18 -16.68
CA LEU A 766 -3.54 -15.95 -16.38
C LEU A 766 -3.65 -16.78 -15.10
N GLY A 767 -4.38 -16.32 -14.08
CA GLY A 767 -4.54 -16.93 -12.75
C GLY A 767 -5.30 -18.27 -12.69
N GLY A 768 -5.51 -18.89 -13.85
CA GLY A 768 -6.06 -20.24 -14.01
C GLY A 768 -5.70 -20.88 -15.36
N LEU A 769 -4.67 -20.34 -16.03
CA LEU A 769 -4.26 -20.76 -17.36
C LEU A 769 -3.77 -22.20 -17.36
N SER A 770 -2.86 -22.56 -16.46
CA SER A 770 -2.27 -23.91 -16.32
C SER A 770 -3.35 -24.99 -16.13
N GLY A 771 -4.28 -24.79 -15.19
CA GLY A 771 -5.37 -25.73 -14.90
C GLY A 771 -6.38 -25.85 -16.04
N SER A 772 -6.62 -24.77 -16.78
CA SER A 772 -7.49 -24.80 -17.96
C SER A 772 -6.82 -25.50 -19.15
N VAL A 773 -5.53 -25.22 -19.38
CA VAL A 773 -4.73 -25.91 -20.41
C VAL A 773 -4.63 -27.39 -20.11
N LYS A 774 -4.27 -27.79 -18.88
CA LYS A 774 -4.17 -29.19 -18.45
C LYS A 774 -5.46 -29.98 -18.71
N ARG A 775 -6.62 -29.45 -18.32
CA ARG A 775 -7.92 -30.10 -18.55
C ARG A 775 -8.22 -30.31 -20.03
N ASN A 776 -8.04 -29.26 -20.85
CA ASN A 776 -8.34 -29.32 -22.28
C ASN A 776 -7.36 -30.21 -23.05
N VAL A 777 -6.08 -30.20 -22.67
CA VAL A 777 -5.03 -31.02 -23.28
C VAL A 777 -5.21 -32.51 -22.96
N LEU A 778 -5.55 -32.85 -21.71
CA LEU A 778 -5.82 -34.24 -21.32
C LEU A 778 -7.10 -34.77 -21.98
N SER A 779 -8.18 -33.98 -22.02
CA SER A 779 -9.41 -34.36 -22.75
C SER A 779 -9.11 -34.68 -24.21
N ALA A 780 -8.35 -33.81 -24.89
CA ALA A 780 -8.01 -34.02 -26.29
C ALA A 780 -7.07 -35.23 -26.52
N ALA A 781 -6.23 -35.58 -25.54
CA ALA A 781 -5.38 -36.76 -25.60
C ALA A 781 -6.18 -38.06 -25.40
N ASP A 782 -7.18 -38.05 -24.52
CA ASP A 782 -8.04 -39.19 -24.24
C ASP A 782 -9.06 -39.44 -25.39
N ASP A 783 -9.59 -38.38 -26.01
CA ASP A 783 -10.48 -38.48 -27.18
C ASP A 783 -9.77 -39.09 -28.41
N ALA A 784 -8.49 -38.78 -28.59
CA ALA A 784 -7.67 -39.36 -29.66
C ALA A 784 -7.42 -40.87 -29.47
N ALA A 785 -7.44 -41.36 -28.23
CA ALA A 785 -7.30 -42.78 -27.92
C ALA A 785 -8.63 -43.55 -28.15
N GLY A 786 -9.77 -42.93 -27.84
CA GLY A 786 -11.10 -43.55 -27.95
C GLY A 786 -11.64 -43.70 -29.37
N GLY A 787 -11.17 -42.90 -30.34
CA GLY A 787 -11.65 -42.90 -31.73
C GLY A 787 -11.15 -44.07 -32.61
N SER A 788 -10.40 -45.02 -32.08
CA SER A 788 -9.76 -46.12 -32.83
C SER A 788 -10.46 -47.49 -32.69
N GLY A 789 -11.78 -47.51 -32.47
CA GLY A 789 -12.60 -48.74 -32.53
C GLY A 789 -12.99 -49.14 -33.97
N PRO A 790 -12.99 -50.44 -34.34
CA PRO A 790 -13.33 -50.88 -35.69
C PRO A 790 -14.82 -50.64 -35.99
N PRO A 791 -15.21 -50.38 -37.26
CA PRO A 791 -16.60 -50.10 -37.62
C PRO A 791 -17.49 -51.33 -37.34
N PRO A 792 -18.74 -51.13 -36.91
CA PRO A 792 -19.61 -52.23 -36.51
C PRO A 792 -20.01 -53.10 -37.71
N GLY A 793 -19.67 -54.39 -37.58
CA GLY A 793 -20.13 -55.58 -38.28
C GLY A 793 -21.15 -55.44 -39.43
N ALA A 794 -20.69 -55.83 -40.62
CA ALA A 794 -21.52 -56.26 -41.72
C ALA A 794 -22.36 -57.51 -41.34
N VAL A 795 -23.64 -57.48 -41.70
CA VAL A 795 -24.60 -58.58 -41.59
C VAL A 795 -24.17 -59.75 -42.50
N PRO A 796 -24.14 -61.02 -42.03
CA PRO A 796 -23.86 -62.15 -42.90
C PRO A 796 -25.10 -62.54 -43.70
N GLY A 797 -25.00 -62.47 -45.04
CA GLY A 797 -25.97 -63.04 -45.97
C GLY A 797 -25.85 -64.58 -46.04
N PRO A 798 -26.93 -65.28 -46.44
CA PRO A 798 -27.02 -66.73 -46.34
C PRO A 798 -26.22 -67.44 -47.44
N SER A 799 -25.57 -68.55 -47.10
CA SER A 799 -24.89 -69.43 -48.05
C SER A 799 -25.88 -70.21 -48.92
N PRO A 800 -25.64 -70.36 -50.23
CA PRO A 800 -26.21 -71.43 -51.03
C PRO A 800 -25.18 -72.55 -51.29
N ALA A 801 -25.67 -73.79 -51.16
CA ALA A 801 -25.13 -75.09 -51.63
C ALA A 801 -23.73 -75.53 -51.15
#